data_AF-A0A840UVV6-F1
#
_entry.id   AF-A0A840UVV6-F1
#
_cell.length_a   1.000
_cell.length_b   1.000
_cell.length_c   1.000
_cell.angle_alpha   90.00
_cell.angle_beta   90.00
_cell.angle_gamma   90.00
#
_symmetry.space_group_name_H-M   'P 1'
#
loop_
_entity.id
_entity.type
_entity.pdbx_description
1 polymer ?
#
loop_
_entity_poly.entity_id
_entity_poly.type
_entity_poly.pdbx_seq_one_letter_code
_entity_poly.pdbx_strand_id
1 'polypeptide(L)'
;MSSAKPPAPDPKRFEVSKRTLMLDRAMTQLIRIGGLAVIIAVFGIFFFIVREILPLFSGAQVEAEEVVSTPGGDVQILGVDEWGEHPFLYRGGDEVVFIDMVSGERSVLDVPSLKDVEVTASSFDPVHRRVAVGLADGRVGSFLVVYQTEFSEDGTRTIVPTIETEPWFTVSTGEGKVTALSYGDGGDKRLLMVARDQGLAALRLGKKRALIGKPKLTLQGTVDLTESMTSGVVSVTASQNGQAGLVSGADGQVRYFQESGGEVTLVQTFEPFHGAPPVRMDYLFGGVSVALTDAAGDQKVFSLFRPEGSNQRLFGETKEFPGIGTGAPVFAPSLRNKSFLTGAGGQLSVRHLTSGAVRWEGFAEFEPVAATIDGKTEHFFIVGHEGQVQRFSLKDPHPEAGWRAFFGKVWYEGGSEPVFQWQSTGGSDDFEPKLSLIPLIVGSLKGTFYALLFSLPIALLAAVFSAAFLPHDMKRVVKPAMEIMASLPSVVLGFLAGIWLAPIIEDKVPSILLVCLSLPLSAMLVGVIWSRQPIQVRGRFEGGREWMVMVPVVLLIGWLAWMAGPLLEKAVFIYKEPESGREIADFRLWWPQATGLSFDQRNSLVVGFMMGFAVIPVIFTIAEDALSNVPKTLTAASAALGASRWQVVRTVIIPVASPGIFSALMIGFGRAVGETMIVVMATGNTPVTEWNIFSGMRTLSANIAVELPEAAPGSTHYRTLFLGALVLFMLTFILNSVAEVMRQRLREKNKLV
;
A
#
# COMPACT_ATOMS: atom_id res chain seq x y z
N MET A 1 -70.46 -68.67 -11.91
CA MET A 1 -69.03 -68.99 -11.68
C MET A 1 -68.36 -67.78 -11.04
N SER A 2 -67.73 -68.06 -9.91
CA SER A 2 -66.98 -67.23 -8.94
C SER A 2 -66.44 -65.86 -9.37
N SER A 3 -66.86 -64.82 -8.65
CA SER A 3 -66.14 -63.55 -8.51
C SER A 3 -64.95 -63.73 -7.57
N ALA A 4 -63.75 -63.94 -8.12
CA ALA A 4 -62.53 -63.93 -7.31
C ALA A 4 -62.17 -62.48 -6.96
N LYS A 5 -62.27 -62.11 -5.67
CA LYS A 5 -61.74 -60.84 -5.14
C LYS A 5 -60.25 -60.74 -5.47
N PRO A 6 -59.73 -59.56 -5.85
CA PRO A 6 -58.29 -59.37 -6.00
C PRO A 6 -57.60 -59.65 -4.65
N PRO A 7 -56.41 -60.28 -4.64
CA PRO A 7 -55.70 -60.59 -3.41
C PRO A 7 -55.42 -59.30 -2.63
N ALA A 8 -55.60 -59.35 -1.31
CA ALA A 8 -55.26 -58.24 -0.43
C ALA A 8 -53.78 -57.87 -0.65
N PRO A 9 -53.43 -56.56 -0.77
CA PRO A 9 -52.05 -56.15 -0.98
C PRO A 9 -51.19 -56.65 0.18
N ASP A 10 -50.14 -57.40 -0.15
CA ASP A 10 -49.17 -57.91 0.85
C ASP A 10 -48.51 -56.71 1.54
N PRO A 11 -48.71 -56.52 2.86
CA PRO A 11 -48.14 -55.38 3.59
C PRO A 11 -46.61 -55.38 3.54
N LYS A 12 -45.97 -56.53 3.28
CA LYS A 12 -44.51 -56.63 3.12
C LYS A 12 -43.98 -56.05 1.81
N ARG A 13 -44.86 -55.79 0.82
CA ARG A 13 -44.48 -55.19 -0.48
C ARG A 13 -44.03 -53.73 -0.34
N PHE A 14 -44.39 -53.07 0.76
CA PHE A 14 -44.05 -51.67 1.07
C PHE A 14 -43.00 -51.54 2.19
N GLU A 15 -42.48 -52.65 2.73
CA GLU A 15 -41.39 -52.59 3.70
C GLU A 15 -40.08 -52.26 2.98
N VAL A 16 -39.57 -51.06 3.26
CA VAL A 16 -38.29 -50.58 2.75
C VAL A 16 -37.20 -51.58 3.17
N SER A 17 -36.42 -52.07 2.21
CA SER A 17 -35.41 -53.10 2.48
C SER A 17 -34.45 -52.63 3.59
N LYS A 18 -34.04 -53.56 4.48
CA LYS A 18 -33.07 -53.23 5.55
C LYS A 18 -31.80 -52.60 4.99
N ARG A 19 -31.36 -53.02 3.80
CA ARG A 19 -30.20 -52.47 3.08
C ARG A 19 -30.41 -51.01 2.67
N THR A 20 -31.60 -50.65 2.18
CA THR A 20 -31.95 -49.27 1.83
C THR A 20 -31.99 -48.38 3.07
N LEU A 21 -32.56 -48.84 4.18
CA LEU A 21 -32.58 -48.09 5.45
C LEU A 21 -31.17 -47.90 6.04
N MET A 22 -30.30 -48.90 5.91
CA MET A 22 -28.89 -48.79 6.32
C MET A 22 -28.13 -47.79 5.44
N LEU A 23 -28.33 -47.84 4.12
CA LEU A 23 -27.73 -46.88 3.18
C LEU A 23 -28.22 -45.45 3.44
N ASP A 24 -29.52 -45.26 3.67
CA ASP A 24 -30.11 -43.95 3.96
C ASP A 24 -29.54 -43.33 5.24
N ARG A 25 -29.40 -44.15 6.31
CA ARG A 25 -28.72 -43.71 7.55
C ARG A 25 -27.25 -43.39 7.33
N ALA A 26 -26.53 -44.22 6.58
CA ALA A 26 -25.12 -43.99 6.26
C ALA A 26 -24.94 -42.70 5.45
N MET A 27 -25.78 -42.47 4.43
CA MET A 27 -25.77 -41.23 3.64
C MET A 27 -26.12 -40.01 4.48
N THR A 28 -27.11 -40.10 5.36
CA THR A 28 -27.47 -39.02 6.29
C THR A 28 -26.31 -38.68 7.23
N GLN A 29 -25.62 -39.68 7.76
CA GLN A 29 -24.42 -39.47 8.58
C GLN A 29 -23.28 -38.85 7.78
N LEU A 30 -23.03 -39.34 6.55
CA LEU A 30 -22.00 -38.79 5.68
C LEU A 30 -22.26 -37.32 5.32
N ILE A 31 -23.52 -36.95 5.00
CA ILE A 31 -23.89 -35.56 4.73
C ILE A 31 -23.69 -34.69 5.98
N ARG A 32 -24.09 -35.17 7.17
CA ARG A 32 -23.90 -34.43 8.43
C ARG A 32 -22.42 -34.25 8.78
N ILE A 33 -21.63 -35.31 8.69
CA ILE A 33 -20.18 -35.27 8.96
C ILE A 33 -19.49 -34.37 7.94
N GLY A 34 -19.83 -34.51 6.65
CA GLY A 34 -19.31 -33.66 5.58
C GLY A 34 -19.66 -32.18 5.79
N GLY A 35 -20.91 -31.88 6.13
CA GLY A 35 -21.35 -30.51 6.44
C GLY A 35 -20.62 -29.93 7.65
N LEU A 36 -20.47 -30.69 8.73
CA LEU A 36 -19.70 -30.26 9.90
C LEU A 36 -18.21 -30.06 9.58
N ALA A 37 -17.61 -30.94 8.78
CA ALA A 37 -16.22 -30.84 8.36
C ALA A 37 -15.97 -29.57 7.52
N VAL A 38 -16.90 -29.21 6.63
CA VAL A 38 -16.83 -27.94 5.87
C VAL A 38 -16.87 -26.75 6.81
N ILE A 39 -17.79 -26.75 7.79
CA ILE A 39 -17.88 -25.66 8.78
C ILE A 39 -16.56 -25.54 9.56
N ILE A 40 -16.04 -26.66 10.08
CA ILE A 40 -14.76 -26.68 10.80
C ILE A 40 -13.62 -26.18 9.92
N ALA A 41 -13.57 -26.59 8.65
CA ALA A 41 -12.54 -26.13 7.71
C ALA A 41 -12.63 -24.62 7.46
N VAL A 42 -13.83 -24.07 7.25
CA VAL A 42 -14.04 -22.62 7.05
C VAL A 42 -13.63 -21.83 8.29
N PHE A 43 -14.04 -22.26 9.50
CA PHE A 43 -13.60 -21.62 10.74
C PHE A 43 -12.11 -21.78 10.98
N GLY A 44 -11.52 -22.92 10.60
CA GLY A 44 -10.07 -23.16 10.67
C GLY A 44 -9.28 -22.22 9.76
N ILE A 45 -9.73 -22.02 8.52
CA ILE A 45 -9.15 -21.03 7.59
C ILE A 45 -9.29 -19.63 8.17
N PHE A 46 -10.47 -19.27 8.70
CA PHE A 46 -10.67 -17.95 9.30
C PHE A 46 -9.76 -17.72 10.51
N PHE A 47 -9.66 -18.71 11.41
CA PHE A 47 -8.76 -18.65 12.55
C PHE A 47 -7.29 -18.50 12.12
N PHE A 48 -6.87 -19.25 11.09
CA PHE A 48 -5.53 -19.14 10.53
C PHE A 48 -5.26 -17.74 9.98
N ILE A 49 -6.17 -17.19 9.17
CA ILE A 49 -6.05 -15.83 8.61
C ILE A 49 -5.95 -14.80 9.73
N VAL A 50 -6.86 -14.85 10.72
CA VAL A 50 -6.85 -13.90 11.84
C VAL A 50 -5.55 -14.01 12.64
N ARG A 51 -5.09 -15.23 12.96
CA ARG A 51 -3.82 -15.45 13.65
C ARG A 51 -2.64 -14.84 12.90
N GLU A 52 -2.63 -14.94 11.57
CA GLU A 52 -1.54 -14.41 10.76
C GLU A 52 -1.55 -12.88 10.69
N ILE A 53 -2.72 -12.25 10.85
CA ILE A 53 -2.91 -10.80 10.81
C ILE A 53 -2.64 -10.12 12.15
N LEU A 54 -2.96 -10.76 13.28
CA LEU A 54 -2.87 -10.14 14.61
C LEU A 54 -1.52 -9.44 14.90
N PRO A 55 -0.34 -10.02 14.55
CA PRO A 55 0.95 -9.36 14.77
C PRO A 55 1.14 -8.02 14.03
N LEU A 56 0.38 -7.75 12.96
CA LEU A 56 0.46 -6.46 12.25
C LEU A 56 -0.07 -5.28 13.09
N PHE A 57 -0.85 -5.57 14.13
CA PHE A 57 -1.49 -4.56 14.97
C PHE A 57 -0.93 -4.52 16.39
N SER A 58 0.04 -5.38 16.72
CA SER A 58 0.76 -5.30 17.99
C SER A 58 1.79 -4.17 17.93
N GLY A 59 2.01 -3.50 19.07
CA GLY A 59 3.14 -2.59 19.28
C GLY A 59 4.46 -3.34 19.49
N ALA A 60 5.54 -2.59 19.69
CA ALA A 60 6.84 -3.14 20.05
C ALA A 60 6.79 -3.74 21.46
N GLN A 61 7.44 -4.89 21.64
CA GLN A 61 7.68 -5.49 22.94
C GLN A 61 9.08 -5.07 23.40
N VAL A 62 9.14 -4.45 24.57
CA VAL A 62 10.39 -3.99 25.17
C VAL A 62 10.51 -4.58 26.57
N GLU A 63 11.63 -5.24 26.83
CA GLU A 63 11.97 -5.82 28.13
C GLU A 63 13.27 -5.17 28.63
N ALA A 64 13.22 -4.62 29.84
CA ALA A 64 14.39 -4.05 30.49
C ALA A 64 15.29 -5.16 31.02
N GLU A 65 16.59 -5.03 30.79
CA GLU A 65 17.60 -5.96 31.30
C GLU A 65 18.46 -5.29 32.40
N GLU A 66 19.44 -6.04 32.92
CA GLU A 66 20.27 -5.58 34.03
C GLU A 66 21.05 -4.29 33.72
N VAL A 67 21.18 -3.46 34.75
CA VAL A 67 21.96 -2.22 34.71
C VAL A 67 23.41 -2.52 35.06
N VAL A 68 24.33 -2.13 34.18
CA VAL A 68 25.77 -2.22 34.41
C VAL A 68 26.30 -0.84 34.78
N SER A 69 26.75 -0.66 36.02
CA SER A 69 27.35 0.60 36.46
C SER A 69 28.83 0.67 36.06
N THR A 70 29.22 1.78 35.43
CA THR A 70 30.63 2.10 35.17
C THR A 70 31.11 3.27 36.03
N PRO A 71 32.26 3.16 36.72
CA PRO A 71 32.90 4.29 37.38
C PRO A 71 33.34 5.32 36.33
N GLY A 72 33.09 6.59 36.61
CA GLY A 72 33.46 7.73 35.76
C GLY A 72 32.27 8.64 35.48
N GLY A 73 32.55 9.94 35.33
CA GLY A 73 31.54 11.01 35.22
C GLY A 73 30.72 11.02 33.93
N ASP A 74 30.15 12.19 33.62
CA ASP A 74 29.14 12.39 32.58
C ASP A 74 29.55 11.84 31.19
N VAL A 75 28.76 10.88 30.69
CA VAL A 75 28.92 10.29 29.36
C VAL A 75 28.30 11.21 28.31
N GLN A 76 29.06 11.52 27.26
CA GLN A 76 28.57 12.36 26.16
C GLN A 76 28.03 11.54 24.98
N ILE A 77 28.69 10.42 24.67
CA ILE A 77 28.33 9.55 23.54
C ILE A 77 28.24 8.11 24.01
N LEU A 78 27.19 7.45 23.53
CA LEU A 78 26.96 6.02 23.62
C LEU A 78 26.85 5.46 22.21
N GLY A 79 27.63 4.45 21.90
CA GLY A 79 27.49 3.67 20.68
C GLY A 79 27.67 2.19 20.96
N VAL A 80 27.39 1.36 19.96
CA VAL A 80 27.39 -0.09 20.13
C VAL A 80 27.81 -0.78 18.83
N ASP A 81 28.24 -2.04 18.95
CA ASP A 81 28.52 -2.90 17.81
C ASP A 81 27.22 -3.37 17.13
N GLU A 82 27.36 -4.12 16.04
CA GLU A 82 26.22 -4.60 15.25
C GLU A 82 25.30 -5.57 16.03
N TRP A 83 25.85 -6.30 17.01
CA TRP A 83 25.15 -7.35 17.74
C TRP A 83 24.71 -6.96 19.16
N GLY A 84 25.04 -5.76 19.65
CA GLY A 84 24.66 -5.34 21.00
C GLY A 84 25.48 -6.01 22.11
N GLU A 85 26.68 -6.49 21.80
CA GLU A 85 27.57 -7.23 22.71
C GLU A 85 28.55 -6.29 23.44
N HIS A 86 29.05 -5.26 22.76
CA HIS A 86 30.12 -4.38 23.25
C HIS A 86 29.80 -2.88 23.08
N PRO A 87 28.87 -2.30 23.87
CA PRO A 87 28.66 -0.86 23.89
C PRO A 87 29.92 -0.10 24.34
N PHE A 88 30.13 1.06 23.73
CA PHE A 88 31.21 1.97 24.08
C PHE A 88 30.66 3.29 24.62
N LEU A 89 31.39 3.87 25.59
CA LEU A 89 31.11 5.13 26.24
C LEU A 89 32.26 6.09 26.00
N TYR A 90 31.93 7.30 25.58
CA TYR A 90 32.91 8.39 25.45
C TYR A 90 32.50 9.58 26.32
N ARG A 91 33.44 10.02 27.16
CA ARG A 91 33.23 11.04 28.21
C ARG A 91 33.87 12.39 27.90
N GLY A 92 34.36 12.60 26.68
CA GLY A 92 35.06 13.83 26.29
C GLY A 92 36.53 13.90 26.75
N GLY A 93 37.13 12.79 27.14
CA GLY A 93 38.56 12.69 27.47
C GLY A 93 39.38 12.05 26.34
N ASP A 94 40.56 11.55 26.67
CA ASP A 94 41.41 10.76 25.79
C ASP A 94 41.12 9.24 25.88
N GLU A 95 40.15 8.83 26.68
CA GLU A 95 39.78 7.42 26.87
C GLU A 95 38.38 7.11 26.33
N VAL A 96 38.23 5.94 25.71
CA VAL A 96 36.94 5.33 25.37
C VAL A 96 36.78 4.04 26.16
N VAL A 97 35.66 3.90 26.87
CA VAL A 97 35.37 2.72 27.70
C VAL A 97 34.46 1.79 26.94
N PHE A 98 34.84 0.53 26.83
CA PHE A 98 34.03 -0.55 26.29
C PHE A 98 33.56 -1.45 27.41
N ILE A 99 32.31 -1.90 27.31
CA ILE A 99 31.69 -2.81 28.26
C ILE A 99 31.35 -4.08 27.49
N ASP A 100 31.76 -5.23 27.97
CA ASP A 100 31.25 -6.51 27.48
C ASP A 100 29.95 -6.84 28.24
N MET A 101 28.83 -6.90 27.53
CA MET A 101 27.52 -7.18 28.14
C MET A 101 27.33 -8.64 28.53
N VAL A 102 28.20 -9.55 28.07
CA VAL A 102 28.16 -10.98 28.39
C VAL A 102 28.95 -11.27 29.65
N SER A 103 30.19 -10.78 29.72
CA SER A 103 31.09 -11.02 30.86
C SER A 103 30.99 -9.96 31.96
N GLY A 104 30.50 -8.76 31.63
CA GLY A 104 30.56 -7.58 32.49
C GLY A 104 31.97 -6.95 32.59
N GLU A 105 32.95 -7.50 31.87
CA GLU A 105 34.31 -6.96 31.84
C GLU A 105 34.38 -5.63 31.11
N ARG A 106 35.41 -4.86 31.46
CA ARG A 106 35.59 -3.47 31.01
C ARG A 106 36.96 -3.37 30.36
N SER A 107 37.00 -2.77 29.19
CA SER A 107 38.26 -2.42 28.54
C SER A 107 38.29 -0.93 28.22
N VAL A 108 39.46 -0.31 28.37
CA VAL A 108 39.66 1.12 28.11
C VAL A 108 40.70 1.22 27.00
N LEU A 109 40.37 2.00 25.98
CA LEU A 109 41.28 2.28 24.88
C LEU A 109 41.56 3.77 24.80
N ASP A 110 42.83 4.12 24.78
CA ASP A 110 43.28 5.49 24.60
C ASP A 110 43.05 5.94 23.15
N VAL A 111 42.74 7.22 22.99
CA VAL A 111 42.67 7.96 21.74
C VAL A 111 43.90 8.86 21.71
N PRO A 112 45.04 8.43 21.14
CA PRO A 112 46.31 9.16 21.26
C PRO A 112 46.25 10.60 20.73
N SER A 113 45.33 10.86 19.81
CA SER A 113 45.11 12.18 19.22
C SER A 113 44.45 13.19 20.17
N LEU A 114 43.86 12.75 21.29
CA LEU A 114 43.16 13.57 22.28
C LEU A 114 43.96 13.83 23.57
N LYS A 115 45.20 13.36 23.62
CA LYS A 115 46.06 13.57 24.79
C LYS A 115 46.39 15.06 24.97
N ASP A 116 46.24 15.56 26.20
CA ASP A 116 46.50 16.96 26.60
C ASP A 116 45.66 18.04 25.87
N VAL A 117 44.49 17.68 25.31
CA VAL A 117 43.55 18.64 24.71
C VAL A 117 42.18 18.59 25.36
N GLU A 118 41.55 19.76 25.50
CA GLU A 118 40.22 19.89 26.10
C GLU A 118 39.12 19.79 25.02
N VAL A 119 38.24 18.80 25.17
CA VAL A 119 37.10 18.57 24.29
C VAL A 119 35.90 19.38 24.78
N THR A 120 35.35 20.21 23.90
CA THR A 120 34.23 21.09 24.23
C THR A 120 32.92 20.70 23.55
N ALA A 121 32.99 19.94 22.45
CA ALA A 121 31.81 19.45 21.75
C ALA A 121 32.09 18.06 21.14
N SER A 122 31.07 17.23 21.08
CA SER A 122 31.14 15.91 20.48
C SER A 122 29.86 15.55 19.74
N SER A 123 29.97 14.71 18.72
CA SER A 123 28.84 14.20 17.94
C SER A 123 29.14 12.80 17.45
N PHE A 124 28.10 11.98 17.30
CA PHE A 124 28.21 10.59 16.93
C PHE A 124 27.45 10.28 15.65
N ASP A 125 28.16 9.68 14.68
CA ASP A 125 27.56 9.07 13.50
C ASP A 125 27.44 7.55 13.73
N PRO A 126 26.23 7.02 13.99
CA PRO A 126 26.02 5.60 14.26
C PRO A 126 26.23 4.73 13.02
N VAL A 127 26.08 5.27 11.80
CA VAL A 127 26.22 4.50 10.55
C VAL A 127 27.68 4.09 10.34
N HIS A 128 28.60 5.04 10.51
CA HIS A 128 30.04 4.80 10.33
C HIS A 128 30.78 4.55 11.65
N ARG A 129 30.08 4.59 12.79
CA ARG A 129 30.62 4.53 14.16
C ARG A 129 31.75 5.54 14.35
N ARG A 130 31.53 6.77 13.86
CA ARG A 130 32.49 7.86 13.94
C ARG A 130 32.10 8.82 15.06
N VAL A 131 33.06 9.12 15.92
CA VAL A 131 32.95 10.18 16.91
C VAL A 131 33.67 11.41 16.38
N ALA A 132 32.90 12.48 16.14
CA ALA A 132 33.44 13.78 15.78
C ALA A 132 33.65 14.61 17.06
N VAL A 133 34.79 15.30 17.14
CA VAL A 133 35.22 16.04 18.32
C VAL A 133 35.64 17.45 17.96
N GLY A 134 35.19 18.43 18.76
CA GLY A 134 35.63 19.82 18.71
C GLY A 134 36.39 20.20 19.98
N LEU A 135 37.48 20.96 19.81
CA LEU A 135 38.39 21.34 20.89
C LEU A 135 38.21 22.80 21.32
N ALA A 136 38.68 23.10 22.53
CA ALA A 136 38.69 24.47 23.08
C ALA A 136 39.53 25.46 22.23
N ASP A 137 40.54 24.96 21.51
CA ASP A 137 41.42 25.76 20.65
C ASP A 137 40.87 26.00 19.22
N GLY A 138 39.67 25.52 18.92
CA GLY A 138 39.01 25.68 17.62
C GLY A 138 39.39 24.62 16.57
N ARG A 139 40.21 23.63 16.91
CA ARG A 139 40.43 22.46 16.05
C ARG A 139 39.25 21.49 16.13
N VAL A 140 39.00 20.81 15.02
CA VAL A 140 38.00 19.74 14.91
C VAL A 140 38.65 18.49 14.31
N GLY A 141 38.18 17.34 14.75
CA GLY A 141 38.70 16.04 14.31
C GLY A 141 37.69 14.94 14.51
N SER A 142 38.11 13.72 14.24
CA SER A 142 37.29 12.53 14.46
C SER A 142 38.14 11.30 14.71
N PHE A 143 37.51 10.29 15.31
CA PHE A 143 38.04 8.94 15.38
C PHE A 143 36.92 7.94 15.10
N LEU A 144 37.29 6.76 14.60
CA LEU A 144 36.36 5.67 14.35
C LEU A 144 36.51 4.60 15.41
N VAL A 145 35.38 4.07 15.85
CA VAL A 145 35.30 2.85 16.65
C VAL A 145 35.06 1.67 15.71
N VAL A 146 36.07 0.81 15.57
CA VAL A 146 36.05 -0.33 14.66
C VAL A 146 36.00 -1.62 15.47
N TYR A 147 34.95 -2.40 15.26
CA TYR A 147 34.81 -3.72 15.85
C TYR A 147 35.35 -4.76 14.87
N GLN A 148 36.43 -5.43 15.24
CA GLN A 148 37.04 -6.50 14.46
C GLN A 148 36.57 -7.86 14.99
N THR A 149 36.24 -8.75 14.07
CA THR A 149 35.87 -10.13 14.43
C THR A 149 37.10 -11.00 14.38
N GLU A 150 37.46 -11.59 15.51
CA GLU A 150 38.51 -12.60 15.64
C GLU A 150 37.88 -13.96 15.92
N PHE A 151 38.52 -15.03 15.44
CA PHE A 151 38.10 -16.39 15.70
C PHE A 151 39.22 -17.10 16.46
N SER A 152 38.90 -17.66 17.64
CA SER A 152 39.83 -18.52 18.37
C SER A 152 40.10 -19.82 17.60
N GLU A 153 41.16 -20.54 17.95
CA GLU A 153 41.47 -21.88 17.39
C GLU A 153 40.32 -22.89 17.58
N ASP A 154 39.50 -22.68 18.61
CA ASP A 154 38.29 -23.48 18.92
C ASP A 154 37.05 -23.06 18.09
N GLY A 155 37.18 -22.06 17.21
CA GLY A 155 36.10 -21.57 16.34
C GLY A 155 35.10 -20.61 17.00
N THR A 156 35.34 -20.19 18.25
CA THR A 156 34.53 -19.18 18.94
C THR A 156 34.78 -17.78 18.36
N ARG A 157 33.70 -17.05 18.06
CA ARG A 157 33.74 -15.66 17.57
C ARG A 157 33.93 -14.71 18.74
N THR A 158 34.93 -13.85 18.70
CA THR A 158 35.13 -12.75 19.65
C THR A 158 35.18 -11.43 18.88
N ILE A 159 34.55 -10.39 19.43
CA ILE A 159 34.61 -9.06 18.85
C ILE A 159 35.62 -8.23 19.66
N VAL A 160 36.62 -7.70 18.98
CA VAL A 160 37.65 -6.85 19.59
C VAL A 160 37.45 -5.42 19.09
N PRO A 161 37.10 -4.46 19.98
CA PRO A 161 37.04 -3.06 19.60
C PRO A 161 38.44 -2.49 19.41
N THR A 162 38.57 -1.58 18.44
CA THR A 162 39.80 -0.86 18.11
C THR A 162 39.46 0.58 17.73
N ILE A 163 40.42 1.50 17.91
CA ILE A 163 40.25 2.92 17.60
C ILE A 163 41.15 3.31 16.42
N GLU A 164 40.54 3.89 15.39
CA GLU A 164 41.27 4.49 14.27
C GLU A 164 41.18 6.03 14.33
N THR A 165 42.33 6.70 14.49
CA THR A 165 42.38 8.18 14.55
C THR A 165 42.41 8.80 13.15
N GLU A 166 41.63 9.87 12.93
CA GLU A 166 41.64 10.66 11.70
C GLU A 166 42.44 11.98 11.88
N PRO A 167 42.86 12.65 10.78
CA PRO A 167 43.58 13.92 10.87
C PRO A 167 42.72 15.05 11.44
N TRP A 168 43.40 16.01 12.08
CA TRP A 168 42.79 17.23 12.63
C TRP A 168 42.72 18.34 11.58
N PHE A 169 41.67 19.16 11.69
CA PHE A 169 41.45 20.34 10.86
C PHE A 169 41.25 21.56 11.74
N THR A 170 41.84 22.69 11.37
CA THR A 170 41.62 23.97 12.05
C THR A 170 40.50 24.72 11.35
N VAL A 171 39.49 25.16 12.10
CA VAL A 171 38.42 26.00 11.55
C VAL A 171 38.94 27.42 11.40
N SER A 172 39.02 27.92 10.17
CA SER A 172 39.57 29.24 9.86
C SER A 172 38.61 30.39 10.15
N THR A 173 37.35 30.10 10.47
CA THR A 173 36.26 31.07 10.60
C THR A 173 35.69 31.05 12.03
N GLY A 174 35.34 32.24 12.53
CA GLY A 174 34.90 32.49 13.91
C GLY A 174 36.02 32.50 14.96
N GLU A 175 35.70 32.99 16.15
CA GLU A 175 36.58 32.98 17.33
C GLU A 175 35.97 32.16 18.47
N GLY A 176 36.81 31.71 19.40
CA GLY A 176 36.38 30.96 20.60
C GLY A 176 36.37 29.43 20.43
N LYS A 177 35.83 28.74 21.43
CA LYS A 177 35.78 27.27 21.49
C LYS A 177 34.71 26.71 20.56
N VAL A 178 34.84 25.44 20.19
CA VAL A 178 33.77 24.74 19.44
C VAL A 178 32.62 24.43 20.40
N THR A 179 31.42 24.90 20.08
CA THR A 179 30.21 24.73 20.93
C THR A 179 29.32 23.60 20.46
N ALA A 180 29.26 23.37 19.14
CA ALA A 180 28.55 22.24 18.56
C ALA A 180 29.23 21.82 17.24
N LEU A 181 29.17 20.53 16.93
CA LEU A 181 29.59 20.03 15.62
C LEU A 181 28.75 18.84 15.20
N SER A 182 28.72 18.55 13.90
CA SER A 182 28.13 17.33 13.37
C SER A 182 28.79 16.92 12.06
N TYR A 183 28.95 15.61 11.87
CA TYR A 183 29.66 15.02 10.75
C TYR A 183 28.71 14.19 9.88
N GLY A 184 28.76 14.41 8.56
CA GLY A 184 28.09 13.59 7.55
C GLY A 184 29.07 12.94 6.58
N ASP A 185 28.90 11.65 6.30
CA ASP A 185 29.80 10.86 5.42
C ASP A 185 29.02 10.15 4.29
N GLY A 186 29.01 10.74 3.09
CA GLY A 186 28.49 10.11 1.88
C GLY A 186 29.51 9.25 1.13
N GLY A 187 30.62 8.86 1.78
CA GLY A 187 31.72 8.14 1.15
C GLY A 187 32.69 9.05 0.39
N ASP A 188 32.25 9.57 -0.77
CA ASP A 188 33.06 10.44 -1.64
C ASP A 188 33.01 11.91 -1.20
N LYS A 189 31.84 12.36 -0.70
CA LYS A 189 31.62 13.69 -0.16
C LYS A 189 31.36 13.61 1.33
N ARG A 190 32.02 14.48 2.10
CA ARG A 190 31.88 14.56 3.55
C ARG A 190 31.71 16.02 3.94
N LEU A 191 30.82 16.26 4.89
CA LEU A 191 30.53 17.59 5.38
C LEU A 191 30.61 17.60 6.91
N LEU A 192 31.34 18.55 7.44
CA LEU A 192 31.44 18.79 8.87
C LEU A 192 30.90 20.20 9.17
N MET A 193 29.78 20.26 9.87
CA MET A 193 29.17 21.51 10.33
C MET A 193 29.74 21.83 11.71
N VAL A 194 30.22 23.06 11.91
CA VAL A 194 30.88 23.47 13.16
C VAL A 194 30.38 24.84 13.59
N ALA A 195 29.90 24.92 14.83
CA ALA A 195 29.56 26.16 15.51
C ALA A 195 30.62 26.50 16.57
N ARG A 196 30.97 27.78 16.66
CA ARG A 196 31.89 28.35 17.67
C ARG A 196 31.15 29.43 18.45
N ASP A 197 31.77 29.95 19.52
CA ASP A 197 31.19 31.04 20.33
C ASP A 197 30.72 32.23 19.47
N GLN A 198 31.52 32.59 18.45
CA GLN A 198 31.18 33.62 17.47
C GLN A 198 31.51 33.15 16.05
N GLY A 199 30.75 32.20 15.52
CA GLY A 199 30.83 31.82 14.11
C GLY A 199 30.20 30.48 13.78
N LEU A 200 29.87 30.30 12.51
CA LEU A 200 29.37 29.05 11.94
C LEU A 200 30.15 28.73 10.67
N ALA A 201 30.66 27.50 10.57
CA ALA A 201 31.48 27.06 9.45
C ALA A 201 31.03 25.69 8.92
N ALA A 202 31.16 25.51 7.62
CA ALA A 202 31.01 24.20 6.97
C ALA A 202 32.34 23.78 6.33
N LEU A 203 32.92 22.69 6.81
CA LEU A 203 34.16 22.11 6.28
C LEU A 203 33.80 20.98 5.32
N ARG A 204 34.25 21.10 4.08
CA ARG A 204 34.13 20.05 3.06
C ARG A 204 35.36 19.17 3.10
N LEU A 205 35.14 17.89 3.35
CA LEU A 205 36.20 16.90 3.44
C LEU A 205 36.09 15.93 2.26
N GLY A 206 37.23 15.41 1.82
CA GLY A 206 37.28 14.38 0.80
C GLY A 206 38.48 13.47 0.96
N LYS A 207 38.45 12.32 0.29
CA LYS A 207 39.55 11.36 0.29
C LYS A 207 40.45 11.58 -0.93
N LYS A 208 41.72 11.91 -0.70
CA LYS A 208 42.72 11.92 -1.78
C LYS A 208 43.33 10.52 -1.88
N ARG A 209 43.07 9.82 -2.99
CA ARG A 209 43.72 8.53 -3.29
C ARG A 209 45.20 8.80 -3.57
N ALA A 210 46.08 8.24 -2.75
CA ALA A 210 47.51 8.22 -3.02
C ALA A 210 47.82 7.13 -4.07
N LEU A 211 48.89 7.30 -4.87
CA LEU A 211 49.36 6.26 -5.80
C LEU A 211 49.75 4.95 -5.08
N ILE A 212 50.15 5.04 -3.80
CA ILE A 212 50.49 3.93 -2.92
C ILE A 212 50.01 4.31 -1.50
N GLY A 213 49.28 3.41 -0.82
CA GLY A 213 48.84 3.56 0.58
C GLY A 213 47.34 3.81 0.77
N LYS A 214 46.90 3.82 2.04
CA LYS A 214 45.49 4.08 2.41
C LYS A 214 45.09 5.52 2.04
N PRO A 215 43.88 5.75 1.49
CA PRO A 215 43.40 7.09 1.18
C PRO A 215 43.34 7.95 2.45
N LYS A 216 43.92 9.15 2.40
CA LYS A 216 43.91 10.09 3.53
C LYS A 216 42.77 11.08 3.40
N LEU A 217 42.14 11.38 4.53
CA LEU A 217 41.14 12.45 4.64
C LEU A 217 41.84 13.81 4.49
N THR A 218 41.30 14.66 3.63
CA THR A 218 41.85 15.99 3.33
C THR A 218 40.75 17.04 3.32
N LEU A 219 41.08 18.24 3.80
CA LEU A 219 40.20 19.41 3.71
C LEU A 219 40.18 19.91 2.27
N GLN A 220 38.99 19.95 1.66
CA GLN A 220 38.78 20.50 0.31
C GLN A 220 38.47 21.99 0.35
N GLY A 221 37.82 22.47 1.41
CA GLY A 221 37.53 23.87 1.61
C GLY A 221 36.71 24.13 2.86
N THR A 222 36.73 25.37 3.33
CA THR A 222 35.94 25.87 4.46
C THR A 222 35.05 26.99 3.96
N VAL A 223 33.77 26.95 4.31
CA VAL A 223 32.79 28.00 3.98
C VAL A 223 32.34 28.65 5.29
N ASP A 224 32.41 29.98 5.34
CA ASP A 224 31.83 30.76 6.44
C ASP A 224 30.33 30.91 6.22
N LEU A 225 29.52 30.52 7.20
CA LEU A 225 28.07 30.61 7.18
C LEU A 225 27.55 31.59 8.23
N THR A 226 28.45 32.32 8.91
CA THR A 226 28.10 33.21 10.04
C THR A 226 27.11 34.31 9.63
N GLU A 227 27.26 34.90 8.44
CA GLU A 227 26.34 35.93 7.93
C GLU A 227 24.90 35.41 7.70
N SER A 228 24.72 34.10 7.56
CA SER A 228 23.40 33.48 7.40
C SER A 228 22.65 33.33 8.74
N MET A 229 23.32 33.60 9.87
CA MET A 229 22.75 33.51 11.21
C MET A 229 22.38 34.89 11.75
N THR A 230 21.15 35.02 12.26
CA THR A 230 20.66 36.25 12.93
C THR A 230 20.70 36.15 14.45
N SER A 231 20.95 34.96 14.99
CA SER A 231 20.99 34.64 16.41
C SER A 231 22.04 33.57 16.69
N GLY A 232 22.31 33.29 17.97
CA GLY A 232 23.26 32.24 18.37
C GLY A 232 22.84 30.84 17.89
N VAL A 233 23.81 29.96 17.66
CA VAL A 233 23.55 28.58 17.22
C VAL A 233 23.22 27.71 18.44
N VAL A 234 22.12 26.96 18.37
CA VAL A 234 21.67 26.02 19.41
C VAL A 234 22.18 24.61 19.11
N SER A 235 21.97 24.14 17.88
CA SER A 235 22.37 22.79 17.45
C SER A 235 22.71 22.77 15.96
N VAL A 236 23.60 21.85 15.57
CA VAL A 236 24.00 21.63 14.17
C VAL A 236 23.94 20.15 13.84
N THR A 237 23.48 19.82 12.64
CA THR A 237 23.37 18.44 12.17
C THR A 237 23.77 18.35 10.71
N ALA A 238 24.75 17.51 10.39
CA ALA A 238 25.09 17.18 9.01
C ALA A 238 24.27 15.97 8.53
N SER A 239 23.91 15.96 7.25
CA SER A 239 23.20 14.85 6.64
C SER A 239 24.09 13.63 6.50
N GLN A 240 23.50 12.43 6.62
CA GLN A 240 24.24 11.16 6.50
C GLN A 240 24.98 11.03 5.16
N ASN A 241 24.44 11.62 4.08
CA ASN A 241 25.09 11.62 2.76
C ASN A 241 26.22 12.67 2.60
N GLY A 242 26.53 13.45 3.63
CA GLY A 242 27.62 14.44 3.62
C GLY A 242 27.45 15.57 2.61
N GLN A 243 26.21 15.90 2.23
CA GLN A 243 25.90 16.92 1.22
C GLN A 243 24.99 18.04 1.73
N ALA A 244 24.52 17.98 2.98
CA ALA A 244 23.66 18.99 3.55
C ALA A 244 23.89 19.15 5.05
N GLY A 245 23.47 20.29 5.59
CA GLY A 245 23.51 20.59 7.01
C GLY A 245 22.27 21.34 7.45
N LEU A 246 21.81 21.07 8.65
CA LEU A 246 20.76 21.80 9.35
C LEU A 246 21.38 22.53 10.54
N VAL A 247 20.94 23.77 10.74
CA VAL A 247 21.39 24.62 11.86
C VAL A 247 20.17 25.22 12.54
N SER A 248 20.05 25.00 13.85
CA SER A 248 19.03 25.60 14.70
C SER A 248 19.57 26.89 15.31
N GLY A 249 18.89 28.01 15.06
CA GLY A 249 19.18 29.30 15.69
C GLY A 249 18.37 29.51 16.95
N ALA A 250 18.89 30.32 17.88
CA ALA A 250 18.20 30.70 19.11
C ALA A 250 16.93 31.54 18.86
N ASP A 251 16.74 32.02 17.63
CA ASP A 251 15.52 32.64 17.12
C ASP A 251 14.38 31.66 16.83
N GLY A 252 14.58 30.35 17.03
CA GLY A 252 13.59 29.31 16.74
C GLY A 252 13.61 28.82 15.29
N GLN A 253 14.44 29.42 14.43
CA GLN A 253 14.49 29.08 13.01
C GLN A 253 15.54 28.02 12.72
N VAL A 254 15.16 27.04 11.89
CA VAL A 254 16.05 26.03 11.32
C VAL A 254 16.43 26.44 9.89
N ARG A 255 17.73 26.44 9.63
CA ARG A 255 18.34 26.79 8.34
C ARG A 255 18.91 25.53 7.69
N TYR A 256 18.46 25.25 6.48
CA TYR A 256 18.89 24.12 5.67
C TYR A 256 19.89 24.57 4.61
N PHE A 257 21.10 24.06 4.73
CA PHE A 257 22.21 24.30 3.81
C PHE A 257 22.46 23.06 2.95
N GLN A 258 22.78 23.28 1.68
CA GLN A 258 23.13 22.21 0.75
C GLN A 258 24.46 22.50 0.07
N GLU A 259 25.29 21.47 -0.06
CA GLU A 259 26.51 21.49 -0.83
C GLU A 259 26.18 21.22 -2.31
N SER A 260 26.51 22.19 -3.17
CA SER A 260 26.36 22.06 -4.61
C SER A 260 27.56 22.68 -5.31
N GLY A 261 28.28 21.87 -6.10
CA GLY A 261 29.38 22.36 -6.94
C GLY A 261 30.59 22.91 -6.16
N GLY A 262 30.74 22.54 -4.88
CA GLY A 262 31.80 23.05 -4.03
C GLY A 262 31.47 24.31 -3.24
N GLU A 263 30.23 24.79 -3.26
CA GLU A 263 29.73 25.82 -2.36
C GLU A 263 28.65 25.25 -1.45
N VAL A 264 28.56 25.77 -0.23
CA VAL A 264 27.49 25.43 0.72
C VAL A 264 26.57 26.64 0.78
N THR A 265 25.34 26.50 0.28
CA THR A 265 24.39 27.60 0.18
C THR A 265 23.16 27.34 1.04
N LEU A 266 22.57 28.42 1.56
CA LEU A 266 21.29 28.36 2.27
C LEU A 266 20.16 28.13 1.26
N VAL A 267 19.46 27.00 1.40
CA VAL A 267 18.36 26.61 0.51
C VAL A 267 17.01 26.98 1.11
N GLN A 268 16.86 26.83 2.42
CA GLN A 268 15.58 27.06 3.10
C GLN A 268 15.78 27.51 4.54
N THR A 269 14.88 28.38 5.02
CA THR A 269 14.69 28.68 6.44
C THR A 269 13.24 28.35 6.81
N PHE A 270 13.04 27.66 7.92
CA PHE A 270 11.70 27.30 8.42
C PHE A 270 11.67 27.27 9.95
N GLU A 271 10.47 27.30 10.53
CA GLU A 271 10.27 27.46 11.98
C GLU A 271 9.37 26.33 12.52
N PRO A 272 9.94 25.30 13.16
CA PRO A 272 9.18 24.11 13.57
C PRO A 272 8.21 24.31 14.74
N PHE A 273 8.59 25.15 15.72
CA PHE A 273 7.91 25.26 17.03
C PHE A 273 7.54 26.71 17.41
N HIS A 274 7.21 27.55 16.42
CA HIS A 274 6.68 28.90 16.64
C HIS A 274 7.48 29.74 17.68
N GLY A 275 8.80 29.78 17.51
CA GLY A 275 9.73 30.58 18.30
C GLY A 275 10.60 29.77 19.26
N ALA A 276 10.22 28.53 19.59
CA ALA A 276 11.06 27.63 20.38
C ALA A 276 12.13 26.96 19.49
N PRO A 277 13.43 27.07 19.83
CA PRO A 277 14.47 26.44 19.02
C PRO A 277 14.53 24.93 19.26
N PRO A 278 14.63 24.10 18.19
CA PRO A 278 14.91 22.68 18.35
C PRO A 278 16.29 22.50 19.00
N VAL A 279 16.28 21.81 20.14
CA VAL A 279 17.50 21.44 20.88
C VAL A 279 18.19 20.26 20.18
N ARG A 280 17.40 19.37 19.55
CA ARG A 280 17.93 18.27 18.73
C ARG A 280 17.32 18.21 17.35
N MET A 281 18.15 17.82 16.40
CA MET A 281 17.79 17.58 15.01
C MET A 281 18.52 16.31 14.57
N ASP A 282 17.78 15.22 14.39
CA ASP A 282 18.40 13.93 14.12
C ASP A 282 17.83 13.31 12.84
N TYR A 283 18.71 12.96 11.90
CA TYR A 283 18.32 12.29 10.67
C TYR A 283 17.87 10.86 10.94
N LEU A 284 16.75 10.49 10.31
CA LEU A 284 16.25 9.12 10.31
C LEU A 284 16.93 8.31 9.21
N PHE A 285 16.75 6.99 9.27
CA PHE A 285 17.25 6.05 8.27
C PHE A 285 16.86 6.49 6.84
N GLY A 286 17.85 6.49 5.93
CA GLY A 286 17.71 7.01 4.55
C GLY A 286 18.10 8.48 4.39
N GLY A 287 18.22 9.26 5.49
CA GLY A 287 18.73 10.63 5.45
C GLY A 287 17.82 11.66 4.74
N VAL A 288 16.56 11.29 4.46
CA VAL A 288 15.56 12.15 3.80
C VAL A 288 14.69 12.90 4.80
N SER A 289 14.48 12.33 5.98
CA SER A 289 13.65 12.87 7.06
C SER A 289 14.48 13.19 8.30
N VAL A 290 14.11 14.27 8.99
CA VAL A 290 14.74 14.74 10.23
C VAL A 290 13.70 14.85 11.35
N ALA A 291 13.97 14.22 12.49
CA ALA A 291 13.20 14.40 13.71
C ALA A 291 13.75 15.62 14.46
N LEU A 292 12.88 16.59 14.71
CA LEU A 292 13.18 17.82 15.45
C LEU A 292 12.49 17.72 16.81
N THR A 293 13.24 18.01 17.87
CA THR A 293 12.73 18.00 19.24
C THR A 293 13.12 19.30 19.94
N ASP A 294 12.15 19.97 20.55
CA ASP A 294 12.38 21.19 21.32
C ASP A 294 12.75 20.88 22.80
N ALA A 295 12.93 21.92 23.61
CA ALA A 295 13.23 21.77 25.03
C ALA A 295 12.02 21.35 25.89
N ALA A 296 10.79 21.59 25.41
CA ALA A 296 9.57 21.16 26.07
C ALA A 296 9.26 19.67 25.84
N GLY A 297 9.93 19.05 24.87
CA GLY A 297 9.75 17.67 24.47
C GLY A 297 8.76 17.48 23.31
N ASP A 298 8.30 18.57 22.69
CA ASP A 298 7.50 18.51 21.47
C ASP A 298 8.37 17.98 20.32
N GLN A 299 7.82 17.02 19.57
CA GLN A 299 8.56 16.35 18.50
C GLN A 299 7.79 16.36 17.18
N LYS A 300 8.44 16.91 16.16
CA LYS A 300 7.93 16.97 14.78
C LYS A 300 8.94 16.36 13.83
N VAL A 301 8.45 15.78 12.73
CA VAL A 301 9.30 15.28 11.66
C VAL A 301 9.09 16.10 10.41
N PHE A 302 10.22 16.53 9.84
CA PHE A 302 10.27 17.20 8.57
C PHE A 302 10.92 16.27 7.55
N SER A 303 10.31 16.13 6.37
CA SER A 303 10.85 15.30 5.29
C SER A 303 11.09 16.14 4.05
N LEU A 304 12.14 15.79 3.30
CA LEU A 304 12.39 16.40 2.00
C LEU A 304 11.33 15.94 0.98
N PHE A 305 10.67 16.90 0.35
CA PHE A 305 9.77 16.68 -0.77
C PHE A 305 10.00 17.72 -1.86
N ARG A 306 9.43 17.49 -3.05
CA ARG A 306 9.44 18.50 -4.13
C ARG A 306 8.07 19.20 -4.14
N PRO A 307 8.00 20.49 -3.77
CA PRO A 307 6.78 21.27 -3.94
C PRO A 307 6.38 21.36 -5.41
N GLU A 308 5.08 21.49 -5.68
CA GLU A 308 4.58 21.69 -7.04
C GLU A 308 5.18 22.97 -7.66
N GLY A 309 5.67 22.86 -8.90
CA GLY A 309 6.29 23.98 -9.62
C GLY A 309 7.73 24.32 -9.20
N SER A 310 8.30 23.66 -8.19
CA SER A 310 9.71 23.81 -7.80
C SER A 310 10.54 22.59 -8.21
N ASN A 311 11.75 22.84 -8.71
CA ASN A 311 12.71 21.76 -9.01
C ASN A 311 13.61 21.42 -7.80
N GLN A 312 13.52 22.18 -6.71
CA GLN A 312 14.31 21.99 -5.50
C GLN A 312 13.56 21.14 -4.47
N ARG A 313 14.30 20.33 -3.71
CA ARG A 313 13.77 19.56 -2.58
C ARG A 313 13.83 20.42 -1.33
N LEU A 314 12.69 20.60 -0.67
CA LEU A 314 12.55 21.40 0.54
C LEU A 314 11.98 20.53 1.67
N PHE A 315 12.30 20.89 2.92
CA PHE A 315 11.73 20.27 4.10
C PHE A 315 10.31 20.78 4.32
N GLY A 316 9.38 19.85 4.53
CA GLY A 316 8.02 20.14 5.01
C GLY A 316 7.68 19.28 6.20
N GLU A 317 6.81 19.81 7.07
CA GLU A 317 6.29 19.07 8.20
C GLU A 317 5.43 17.90 7.71
N THR A 318 5.87 16.66 7.95
CA THR A 318 5.17 15.46 7.48
C THR A 318 4.50 14.70 8.61
N LYS A 319 5.03 14.79 9.84
CA LYS A 319 4.48 14.14 11.03
C LYS A 319 4.63 15.01 12.25
N GLU A 320 3.67 14.87 13.14
CA GLU A 320 3.70 15.37 14.50
C GLU A 320 3.49 14.17 15.42
N PHE A 321 4.34 14.01 16.42
CA PHE A 321 4.23 12.95 17.41
C PHE A 321 3.82 13.54 18.77
N PRO A 322 3.24 12.74 19.68
CA PRO A 322 3.01 13.18 21.05
C PRO A 322 4.31 13.67 21.70
N GLY A 323 4.23 14.71 22.53
CA GLY A 323 5.37 15.20 23.30
C GLY A 323 5.99 14.08 24.15
N ILE A 324 7.32 14.09 24.25
CA ILE A 324 8.07 13.33 25.26
C ILE A 324 8.25 14.22 26.49
N GLY A 325 8.42 13.65 27.68
CA GLY A 325 8.49 14.43 28.95
C GLY A 325 9.50 15.58 28.96
N THR A 326 9.52 16.36 30.04
CA THR A 326 10.45 17.49 30.16
C THR A 326 11.83 17.03 30.59
N GLY A 327 12.88 17.39 29.85
CA GLY A 327 14.27 17.05 30.17
C GLY A 327 15.20 17.20 28.95
N ALA A 328 16.46 16.79 29.09
CA ALA A 328 17.36 16.73 27.93
C ALA A 328 16.91 15.60 26.98
N PRO A 329 16.56 15.90 25.72
CA PRO A 329 16.10 14.86 24.82
C PRO A 329 17.23 13.93 24.40
N VAL A 330 16.97 12.63 24.43
CA VAL A 330 17.80 11.59 23.84
C VAL A 330 17.16 11.07 22.56
N PHE A 331 17.99 10.64 21.62
CA PHE A 331 17.56 10.12 20.34
C PHE A 331 18.52 9.06 19.85
N ALA A 332 17.98 8.00 19.24
CA ALA A 332 18.75 6.99 18.54
C ALA A 332 17.97 6.47 17.32
N PRO A 333 18.51 6.60 16.09
CA PRO A 333 17.87 6.06 14.90
C PRO A 333 18.17 4.57 14.75
N SER A 334 17.20 3.81 14.21
CA SER A 334 17.48 2.48 13.66
C SER A 334 18.35 2.58 12.42
N LEU A 335 19.20 1.58 12.21
CA LEU A 335 20.06 1.45 11.02
C LEU A 335 19.47 0.50 9.95
N ARG A 336 18.27 -0.05 10.18
CA ARG A 336 17.62 -1.03 9.28
C ARG A 336 16.27 -0.59 8.75
N ASN A 337 15.58 0.25 9.49
CA ASN A 337 14.23 0.70 9.18
C ASN A 337 14.01 2.11 9.73
N LYS A 338 12.82 2.66 9.53
CA LYS A 338 12.51 4.02 9.95
C LYS A 338 12.00 4.12 11.39
N SER A 339 12.35 3.15 12.22
CA SER A 339 12.11 3.21 13.66
C SER A 339 13.18 4.06 14.33
N PHE A 340 12.83 4.68 15.44
CA PHE A 340 13.77 5.44 16.25
C PHE A 340 13.32 5.44 17.70
N LEU A 341 14.29 5.51 18.60
CA LEU A 341 14.10 5.73 20.02
C LEU A 341 14.22 7.22 20.31
N THR A 342 13.35 7.73 21.16
CA THR A 342 13.40 9.09 21.67
C THR A 342 12.95 9.12 23.12
N GLY A 343 13.42 10.08 23.90
CA GLY A 343 13.02 10.18 25.30
C GLY A 343 13.53 11.45 25.97
N ALA A 344 12.95 11.78 27.11
CA ALA A 344 13.32 12.94 27.93
C ALA A 344 12.80 12.76 29.36
N GLY A 345 13.54 13.23 30.36
CA GLY A 345 13.13 13.19 31.78
C GLY A 345 12.84 11.77 32.30
N GLY A 346 13.49 10.76 31.73
CA GLY A 346 13.28 9.33 32.05
C GLY A 346 12.17 8.65 31.24
N GLN A 347 11.31 9.38 30.53
CA GLN A 347 10.34 8.77 29.63
C GLN A 347 11.03 8.35 28.32
N LEU A 348 10.78 7.14 27.86
CA LEU A 348 11.29 6.58 26.61
C LEU A 348 10.14 6.19 25.68
N SER A 349 10.35 6.36 24.38
CA SER A 349 9.37 6.05 23.35
C SER A 349 10.07 5.50 22.11
N VAL A 350 9.63 4.34 21.64
CA VAL A 350 10.01 3.79 20.33
C VAL A 350 8.92 4.17 19.34
N ARG A 351 9.29 4.81 18.23
CA ARG A 351 8.38 5.37 17.23
C ARG A 351 8.80 4.92 15.84
N HIS A 352 7.85 4.89 14.90
CA HIS A 352 8.12 4.58 13.50
C HIS A 352 7.60 5.67 12.57
N LEU A 353 8.47 6.16 11.68
CA LEU A 353 8.19 7.33 10.84
C LEU A 353 7.01 7.14 9.89
N THR A 354 7.08 6.12 9.03
CA THR A 354 6.15 5.95 7.90
C THR A 354 4.72 5.76 8.40
N SER A 355 4.54 4.83 9.34
CA SER A 355 3.25 4.57 9.97
C SER A 355 2.79 5.73 10.87
N GLY A 356 3.72 6.56 11.35
CA GLY A 356 3.46 7.65 12.30
C GLY A 356 2.97 7.13 13.64
N ALA A 357 3.34 5.90 13.98
CA ALA A 357 2.86 5.20 15.16
C ALA A 357 3.89 5.27 16.29
N VAL A 358 3.40 5.51 17.50
CA VAL A 358 4.14 5.20 18.72
C VAL A 358 4.06 3.69 18.92
N ARG A 359 5.22 3.02 18.89
CA ARG A 359 5.33 1.56 18.94
C ARG A 359 5.40 1.05 20.38
N TRP A 360 6.07 1.79 21.24
CA TRP A 360 6.17 1.51 22.67
C TRP A 360 6.47 2.79 23.46
N GLU A 361 6.01 2.84 24.71
CA GLU A 361 6.37 3.86 25.68
C GLU A 361 6.66 3.21 27.03
N GLY A 362 7.64 3.74 27.75
CA GLY A 362 7.99 3.29 29.09
C GLY A 362 8.87 4.30 29.81
N PHE A 363 9.35 3.91 30.98
CA PHE A 363 10.20 4.73 31.82
C PHE A 363 11.52 4.00 32.09
N ALA A 364 12.61 4.75 32.00
CA ALA A 364 13.93 4.32 32.44
C ALA A 364 14.05 4.42 33.97
N GLU A 365 14.95 3.64 34.55
CA GLU A 365 15.24 3.68 36.00
C GLU A 365 15.96 4.96 36.43
N PHE A 366 16.63 5.62 35.49
CA PHE A 366 17.37 6.86 35.66
C PHE A 366 17.17 7.76 34.43
N GLU A 367 17.51 9.06 34.56
CA GLU A 367 17.42 9.99 33.44
C GLU A 367 18.51 9.69 32.39
N PRO A 368 18.13 9.40 31.13
CA PRO A 368 19.09 9.07 30.09
C PRO A 368 19.79 10.32 29.57
N VAL A 369 21.11 10.25 29.43
CA VAL A 369 21.97 11.30 28.86
C VAL A 369 22.25 11.04 27.38
N ALA A 370 22.45 9.76 27.02
CA ALA A 370 22.58 9.31 25.64
C ALA A 370 21.87 7.98 25.45
N ALA A 371 21.48 7.72 24.21
CA ALA A 371 20.83 6.47 23.81
C ALA A 371 21.41 5.98 22.48
N THR A 372 21.35 4.67 22.24
CA THR A 372 21.74 4.07 20.96
C THR A 372 20.91 2.82 20.67
N ILE A 373 20.77 2.45 19.40
CA ILE A 373 20.13 1.22 18.94
C ILE A 373 21.20 0.37 18.26
N ASP A 374 21.19 -0.93 18.49
CA ASP A 374 22.12 -1.85 17.82
C ASP A 374 21.86 -1.96 16.31
N GLY A 375 22.87 -2.42 15.56
CA GLY A 375 22.77 -2.55 14.10
C GLY A 375 21.69 -3.52 13.63
N LYS A 376 21.21 -4.41 14.50
CA LYS A 376 20.10 -5.33 14.24
C LYS A 376 18.72 -4.83 14.65
N THR A 377 18.64 -3.75 15.43
CA THR A 377 17.39 -3.25 16.01
C THR A 377 16.71 -4.31 16.90
N GLU A 378 17.53 -5.11 17.58
CA GLU A 378 17.09 -6.11 18.56
C GLU A 378 17.28 -5.60 19.99
N HIS A 379 18.12 -4.59 20.18
CA HIS A 379 18.38 -3.98 21.48
C HIS A 379 18.54 -2.47 21.37
N PHE A 380 18.18 -1.76 22.42
CA PHE A 380 18.61 -0.38 22.61
C PHE A 380 19.24 -0.20 23.98
N PHE A 381 20.09 0.80 24.08
CA PHE A 381 20.86 1.10 25.27
C PHE A 381 20.64 2.54 25.65
N ILE A 382 20.60 2.79 26.95
CA ILE A 382 20.62 4.12 27.53
C ILE A 382 21.77 4.21 28.53
N VAL A 383 22.28 5.42 28.73
CA VAL A 383 23.28 5.70 29.77
C VAL A 383 22.86 6.89 30.62
N GLY A 384 23.03 6.78 31.94
CA GLY A 384 22.74 7.84 32.90
C GLY A 384 23.97 8.69 33.27
N HIS A 385 23.74 9.76 34.02
CA HIS A 385 24.80 10.68 34.49
C HIS A 385 25.91 9.99 35.31
N GLU A 386 25.56 8.96 36.08
CA GLU A 386 26.52 8.20 36.89
C GLU A 386 27.23 7.08 36.10
N GLY A 387 27.14 7.06 34.77
CA GLY A 387 27.74 6.00 33.95
C GLY A 387 27.03 4.65 34.05
N GLN A 388 25.76 4.65 34.49
CA GLN A 388 24.88 3.49 34.54
C GLN A 388 24.40 3.20 33.12
N VAL A 389 24.73 2.02 32.57
CA VAL A 389 24.27 1.58 31.24
C VAL A 389 23.18 0.55 31.42
N GLN A 390 22.03 0.77 30.79
CA GLN A 390 20.93 -0.18 30.79
C GLN A 390 20.64 -0.65 29.36
N ARG A 391 20.56 -1.97 29.18
CA ARG A 391 20.15 -2.61 27.93
C ARG A 391 18.66 -2.93 27.97
N PHE A 392 18.00 -2.80 26.84
CA PHE A 392 16.62 -3.21 26.64
C PHE A 392 16.53 -4.10 25.40
N SER A 393 15.86 -5.24 25.51
CA SER A 393 15.48 -6.03 24.34
C SER A 393 14.32 -5.36 23.62
N LEU A 394 14.39 -5.25 22.30
CA LEU A 394 13.40 -4.65 21.42
C LEU A 394 12.94 -5.68 20.38
N LYS A 395 11.67 -6.08 20.45
CA LYS A 395 11.02 -6.94 19.45
C LYS A 395 9.87 -6.19 18.81
N ASP A 396 10.11 -5.69 17.60
CA ASP A 396 9.07 -5.09 16.74
C ASP A 396 9.19 -5.62 15.31
N PRO A 397 8.55 -6.77 14.98
CA PRO A 397 8.70 -7.39 13.67
C PRO A 397 7.96 -6.65 12.55
N HIS A 398 6.99 -5.78 12.87
CA HIS A 398 6.10 -5.13 11.91
C HIS A 398 5.88 -3.63 12.19
N PRO A 399 6.93 -2.79 12.33
CA PRO A 399 6.80 -1.38 12.72
C PRO A 399 6.09 -0.51 11.67
N GLU A 400 6.19 -0.86 10.39
CA GLU A 400 5.53 -0.21 9.26
C GLU A 400 4.03 -0.53 9.15
N ALA A 401 3.54 -1.52 9.90
CA ALA A 401 2.15 -1.94 9.90
C ALA A 401 1.29 -1.11 10.87
N GLY A 402 0.00 -1.02 10.56
CA GLY A 402 -1.00 -0.43 11.44
C GLY A 402 -2.23 0.08 10.71
N TRP A 403 -3.26 0.45 11.47
CA TRP A 403 -4.53 0.95 10.91
C TRP A 403 -4.34 2.12 9.94
N ARG A 404 -3.50 3.09 10.31
CA ARG A 404 -3.20 4.25 9.45
C ARG A 404 -2.45 3.85 8.18
N ALA A 405 -1.53 2.90 8.25
CA ALA A 405 -0.77 2.44 7.08
C ALA A 405 -1.67 1.72 6.05
N PHE A 406 -2.60 0.89 6.52
CA PHE A 406 -3.47 0.11 5.64
C PHE A 406 -4.66 0.90 5.09
N PHE A 407 -5.27 1.76 5.89
CA PHE A 407 -6.56 2.41 5.55
C PHE A 407 -6.53 3.94 5.59
N GLY A 408 -5.47 4.54 6.11
CA GLY A 408 -5.28 6.00 6.15
C GLY A 408 -4.41 6.51 5.01
N LYS A 409 -4.43 7.83 4.80
CA LYS A 409 -3.46 8.49 3.92
C LYS A 409 -2.14 8.61 4.68
N VAL A 410 -1.05 8.23 4.01
CA VAL A 410 0.30 8.32 4.55
C VAL A 410 1.08 9.27 3.67
N TRP A 411 1.76 10.21 4.30
CA TRP A 411 2.77 11.04 3.64
C TRP A 411 4.07 10.22 3.59
N TYR A 412 4.42 9.78 2.38
CA TYR A 412 5.65 9.05 2.11
C TYR A 412 6.77 10.02 1.73
N GLU A 413 8.01 9.62 1.95
CA GLU A 413 9.16 10.45 1.61
C GLU A 413 9.22 10.81 0.13
N GLY A 414 9.62 12.05 -0.16
CA GLY A 414 9.68 12.59 -1.51
C GLY A 414 8.31 12.96 -2.12
N GLY A 415 7.20 12.51 -1.54
CA GLY A 415 5.85 12.85 -1.98
C GLY A 415 5.43 14.26 -1.57
N SER A 416 4.63 14.94 -2.39
CA SER A 416 4.12 16.29 -2.11
C SER A 416 2.93 16.31 -1.15
N GLU A 417 2.21 15.19 -1.02
CA GLU A 417 1.00 15.10 -0.20
C GLU A 417 0.78 13.69 0.37
N PRO A 418 -0.08 13.54 1.40
CA PRO A 418 -0.52 12.24 1.89
C PRO A 418 -1.39 11.50 0.86
N VAL A 419 -1.00 10.28 0.50
CA VAL A 419 -1.68 9.47 -0.54
C VAL A 419 -2.03 8.06 -0.05
N PHE A 420 -2.98 7.43 -0.75
CA PHE A 420 -3.20 5.98 -0.66
C PHE A 420 -2.36 5.31 -1.74
N GLN A 421 -1.34 4.56 -1.33
CA GLN A 421 -0.45 3.91 -2.29
C GLN A 421 -0.11 2.49 -1.84
N TRP A 422 -0.14 1.58 -2.81
CA TRP A 422 0.36 0.21 -2.67
C TRP A 422 1.64 0.05 -3.47
N GLN A 423 2.72 -0.30 -2.78
CA GLN A 423 4.03 -0.64 -3.32
C GLN A 423 4.77 -1.46 -2.26
N SER A 424 4.80 -2.77 -2.44
CA SER A 424 5.36 -3.72 -1.48
C SER A 424 6.89 -3.89 -1.58
N THR A 425 7.48 -3.55 -2.72
CA THR A 425 8.91 -3.73 -3.00
C THR A 425 9.55 -2.48 -3.59
N GLY A 426 10.85 -2.32 -3.31
CA GLY A 426 11.68 -1.23 -3.82
C GLY A 426 13.06 -1.72 -4.25
N GLY A 427 13.81 -0.82 -4.89
CA GLY A 427 15.15 -1.11 -5.42
C GLY A 427 16.30 -0.71 -4.51
N SER A 428 16.03 -0.25 -3.28
CA SER A 428 17.03 0.23 -2.33
C SER A 428 16.77 -0.35 -0.93
N ASP A 429 17.82 -0.42 -0.10
CA ASP A 429 17.74 -0.97 1.26
C ASP A 429 16.97 -0.05 2.23
N ASP A 430 16.93 1.25 1.94
CA ASP A 430 16.15 2.27 2.67
C ASP A 430 14.70 2.41 2.17
N PHE A 431 14.24 1.45 1.37
CA PHE A 431 12.92 1.49 0.77
C PHE A 431 11.81 1.60 1.81
N GLU A 432 10.91 2.55 1.57
CA GLU A 432 9.71 2.75 2.37
C GLU A 432 8.52 1.95 1.80
N PRO A 433 8.08 0.86 2.46
CA PRO A 433 6.97 0.05 2.00
C PRO A 433 5.65 0.84 2.09
N LYS A 434 4.88 0.80 1.01
CA LYS A 434 3.58 1.46 0.90
C LYS A 434 2.49 0.40 0.93
N LEU A 435 1.79 0.26 2.05
CA LEU A 435 0.93 -0.89 2.32
C LEU A 435 -0.57 -0.57 2.27
N SER A 436 -0.98 0.53 1.64
CA SER A 436 -2.40 0.93 1.63
C SER A 436 -3.26 -0.05 0.85
N LEU A 437 -4.28 -0.62 1.50
CA LEU A 437 -5.24 -1.53 0.87
C LEU A 437 -6.36 -0.78 0.12
N ILE A 438 -6.50 0.53 0.34
CA ILE A 438 -7.56 1.35 -0.26
C ILE A 438 -7.56 1.30 -1.80
N PRO A 439 -6.44 1.48 -2.51
CA PRO A 439 -6.43 1.40 -3.97
C PRO A 439 -6.86 0.01 -4.47
N LEU A 440 -6.56 -1.05 -3.72
CA LEU A 440 -6.93 -2.43 -4.05
C LEU A 440 -8.43 -2.69 -3.84
N ILE A 441 -9.01 -2.15 -2.76
CA ILE A 441 -10.45 -2.19 -2.49
C ILE A 441 -11.19 -1.41 -3.59
N VAL A 442 -10.75 -0.19 -3.89
CA VAL A 442 -11.33 0.64 -4.95
C VAL A 442 -11.22 -0.05 -6.29
N GLY A 443 -10.07 -0.64 -6.63
CA GLY A 443 -9.90 -1.43 -7.85
C GLY A 443 -10.89 -2.59 -7.96
N SER A 444 -11.12 -3.32 -6.86
CA SER A 444 -12.09 -4.43 -6.81
C SER A 444 -13.53 -3.96 -7.06
N LEU A 445 -13.92 -2.83 -6.47
CA LEU A 445 -15.23 -2.21 -6.68
C LEU A 445 -15.36 -1.63 -8.09
N LYS A 446 -14.32 -0.97 -8.60
CA LYS A 446 -14.25 -0.35 -9.93
C LYS A 446 -14.43 -1.40 -11.03
N GLY A 447 -13.67 -2.50 -10.97
CA GLY A 447 -13.79 -3.60 -11.93
C GLY A 447 -15.18 -4.23 -11.91
N THR A 448 -15.71 -4.50 -10.71
CA THR A 448 -17.06 -5.05 -10.53
C THR A 448 -18.14 -4.12 -11.08
N PHE A 449 -18.03 -2.82 -10.80
CA PHE A 449 -18.99 -1.81 -11.27
C PHE A 449 -19.05 -1.77 -12.80
N TYR A 450 -17.89 -1.65 -13.46
CA TYR A 450 -17.86 -1.61 -14.93
C TYR A 450 -18.29 -2.94 -15.56
N ALA A 451 -17.93 -4.07 -14.97
CA ALA A 451 -18.39 -5.37 -15.45
C ALA A 451 -19.91 -5.49 -15.42
N LEU A 452 -20.54 -5.09 -14.31
CA LEU A 452 -21.99 -5.13 -14.14
C LEU A 452 -22.71 -4.11 -15.00
N LEU A 453 -22.11 -2.94 -15.23
CA LEU A 453 -22.66 -1.93 -16.15
C LEU A 453 -22.89 -2.52 -17.54
N PHE A 454 -21.98 -3.37 -18.03
CA PHE A 454 -22.13 -4.07 -19.31
C PHE A 454 -22.98 -5.34 -19.20
N SER A 455 -22.74 -6.19 -18.21
CA SER A 455 -23.37 -7.51 -18.15
C SER A 455 -24.85 -7.44 -17.75
N LEU A 456 -25.22 -6.54 -16.85
CA LEU A 456 -26.54 -6.51 -16.24
C LEU A 456 -27.65 -6.21 -17.25
N PRO A 457 -27.57 -5.14 -18.08
CA PRO A 457 -28.64 -4.86 -19.05
C PRO A 457 -28.76 -5.98 -20.08
N ILE A 458 -27.63 -6.48 -20.58
CA ILE A 458 -27.58 -7.50 -21.62
C ILE A 458 -28.16 -8.82 -21.10
N ALA A 459 -27.68 -9.31 -19.95
CA ALA A 459 -28.10 -10.60 -19.41
C ALA A 459 -29.58 -10.59 -18.99
N LEU A 460 -30.06 -9.52 -18.33
CA LEU A 460 -31.45 -9.44 -17.91
C LEU A 460 -32.42 -9.29 -19.09
N LEU A 461 -32.12 -8.41 -20.05
CA LEU A 461 -32.97 -8.25 -21.23
C LEU A 461 -32.99 -9.53 -22.06
N ALA A 462 -31.85 -10.20 -22.21
CA ALA A 462 -31.78 -11.50 -22.86
C ALA A 462 -32.60 -12.56 -22.10
N ALA A 463 -32.52 -12.62 -20.76
CA ALA A 463 -33.28 -13.57 -19.95
C ALA A 463 -34.79 -13.33 -20.05
N VAL A 464 -35.25 -12.07 -20.00
CA VAL A 464 -36.65 -11.69 -20.19
C VAL A 464 -37.12 -12.04 -21.60
N PHE A 465 -36.32 -11.72 -22.61
CA PHE A 465 -36.63 -12.03 -24.00
C PHE A 465 -36.73 -13.54 -24.22
N SER A 466 -35.75 -14.30 -23.71
CA SER A 466 -35.75 -15.75 -23.75
C SER A 466 -37.00 -16.31 -23.07
N ALA A 467 -37.23 -16.03 -21.79
CA ALA A 467 -38.31 -16.62 -21.02
C ALA A 467 -39.70 -16.32 -21.61
N ALA A 468 -39.96 -15.08 -22.03
CA ALA A 468 -41.32 -14.63 -22.37
C ALA A 468 -41.61 -14.48 -23.87
N PHE A 469 -40.60 -14.26 -24.72
CA PHE A 469 -40.79 -13.91 -26.12
C PHE A 469 -40.29 -14.97 -27.11
N LEU A 470 -39.19 -15.65 -26.78
CA LEU A 470 -38.50 -16.57 -27.68
C LEU A 470 -39.28 -17.90 -27.91
N PRO A 471 -39.35 -18.40 -29.17
CA PRO A 471 -39.95 -19.71 -29.47
C PRO A 471 -39.23 -20.87 -28.78
N HIS A 472 -39.97 -21.94 -28.48
CA HIS A 472 -39.46 -23.09 -27.71
C HIS A 472 -38.24 -23.77 -28.37
N ASP A 473 -38.18 -23.84 -29.70
CA ASP A 473 -37.08 -24.49 -30.40
C ASP A 473 -35.77 -23.69 -30.30
N MET A 474 -35.86 -22.36 -30.25
CA MET A 474 -34.68 -21.51 -30.10
C MET A 474 -34.16 -21.50 -28.67
N LYS A 475 -35.05 -21.66 -27.67
CA LYS A 475 -34.64 -21.85 -26.27
C LYS A 475 -33.71 -23.05 -26.08
N ARG A 476 -33.95 -24.14 -26.82
CA ARG A 476 -33.10 -25.35 -26.81
C ARG A 476 -31.67 -25.11 -27.30
N VAL A 477 -31.41 -24.00 -27.99
CA VAL A 477 -30.08 -23.62 -28.48
C VAL A 477 -29.47 -22.55 -27.58
N VAL A 478 -30.22 -21.49 -27.28
CA VAL A 478 -29.71 -20.33 -26.52
C VAL A 478 -29.24 -20.73 -25.13
N LYS A 479 -30.04 -21.53 -24.40
CA LYS A 479 -29.70 -21.87 -23.01
C LYS A 479 -28.41 -22.71 -22.91
N PRO A 480 -28.26 -23.83 -23.66
CA PRO A 480 -27.00 -24.56 -23.67
C PRO A 480 -25.81 -23.72 -24.16
N ALA A 481 -25.99 -22.84 -25.14
CA ALA A 481 -24.91 -21.97 -25.61
C ALA A 481 -24.40 -21.02 -24.51
N MET A 482 -25.31 -20.48 -23.70
CA MET A 482 -24.94 -19.66 -22.54
C MET A 482 -24.23 -20.48 -21.46
N GLU A 483 -24.70 -21.70 -21.17
CA GLU A 483 -24.02 -22.60 -20.23
C GLU A 483 -22.60 -22.98 -20.69
N ILE A 484 -22.41 -23.23 -21.99
CA ILE A 484 -21.08 -23.46 -22.58
C ILE A 484 -20.21 -22.21 -22.45
N MET A 485 -20.75 -21.02 -22.73
CA MET A 485 -20.04 -19.75 -22.57
C MET A 485 -19.55 -19.52 -21.12
N ALA A 486 -20.30 -19.99 -20.12
CA ALA A 486 -19.90 -19.92 -18.71
C ALA A 486 -18.67 -20.79 -18.38
N SER A 487 -18.38 -21.82 -19.19
CA SER A 487 -17.27 -22.75 -18.98
C SER A 487 -15.93 -22.26 -19.53
N LEU A 488 -15.91 -21.12 -20.24
CA LEU A 488 -14.67 -20.55 -20.80
C LEU A 488 -13.66 -20.19 -19.68
N PRO A 489 -12.40 -20.64 -19.77
CA PRO A 489 -11.38 -20.32 -18.79
C PRO A 489 -11.10 -18.81 -18.71
N SER A 490 -11.16 -18.24 -17.50
CA SER A 490 -10.95 -16.81 -17.28
C SER A 490 -9.55 -16.33 -17.67
N VAL A 491 -8.52 -17.18 -17.53
CA VAL A 491 -7.14 -16.91 -17.99
C VAL A 491 -7.10 -16.65 -19.50
N VAL A 492 -7.82 -17.46 -20.29
CA VAL A 492 -7.87 -17.31 -21.75
C VAL A 492 -8.56 -16.00 -22.13
N LEU A 493 -9.65 -15.67 -21.44
CA LEU A 493 -10.36 -14.41 -21.63
C LEU A 493 -9.49 -13.20 -21.25
N GLY A 494 -8.76 -13.28 -20.14
CA GLY A 494 -7.83 -12.25 -19.71
C GLY A 494 -6.68 -12.03 -20.69
N PHE A 495 -6.08 -13.12 -21.18
CA PHE A 495 -5.04 -13.07 -22.21
C PHE A 495 -5.55 -12.44 -23.52
N LEU A 496 -6.72 -12.86 -23.99
CA LEU A 496 -7.36 -12.27 -25.18
C LEU A 496 -7.68 -10.79 -24.96
N ALA A 497 -8.12 -10.41 -23.76
CA ALA A 497 -8.39 -9.02 -23.42
C ALA A 497 -7.13 -8.15 -23.51
N GLY A 498 -6.02 -8.62 -22.94
CA GLY A 498 -4.76 -7.85 -22.91
C GLY A 498 -4.06 -7.74 -24.27
N ILE A 499 -4.10 -8.79 -25.10
CA ILE A 499 -3.32 -8.84 -26.36
C ILE A 499 -4.14 -8.43 -27.59
N TRP A 500 -5.44 -8.73 -27.62
CA TRP A 500 -6.28 -8.49 -28.78
C TRP A 500 -7.30 -7.39 -28.55
N LEU A 501 -8.02 -7.40 -27.43
CA LEU A 501 -9.09 -6.43 -27.20
C LEU A 501 -8.56 -5.04 -26.82
N ALA A 502 -7.56 -4.96 -25.94
CA ALA A 502 -7.02 -3.70 -25.46
C ALA A 502 -6.49 -2.79 -26.60
N PRO A 503 -5.69 -3.28 -27.56
CA PRO A 503 -5.27 -2.47 -28.70
C PRO A 503 -6.44 -2.00 -29.58
N ILE A 504 -7.46 -2.86 -29.77
CA ILE A 504 -8.64 -2.49 -30.56
C ILE A 504 -9.43 -1.38 -29.86
N ILE A 505 -9.65 -1.49 -28.55
CA ILE A 505 -10.41 -0.50 -27.78
C ILE A 505 -9.66 0.83 -27.75
N GLU A 506 -8.34 0.81 -27.55
CA GLU A 506 -7.49 2.00 -27.53
C GLU A 506 -7.67 2.87 -28.78
N ASP A 507 -7.59 2.28 -29.97
CA ASP A 507 -7.65 3.02 -31.24
C ASP A 507 -9.08 3.31 -31.73
N LYS A 508 -10.11 2.80 -31.03
CA LYS A 508 -11.51 2.82 -31.51
C LYS A 508 -12.52 3.26 -30.45
N VAL A 509 -12.11 4.01 -29.42
CA VAL A 509 -13.04 4.52 -28.40
C VAL A 509 -14.23 5.28 -29.02
N PRO A 510 -14.05 6.22 -29.98
CA PRO A 510 -15.18 6.90 -30.60
C PRO A 510 -16.14 5.96 -31.36
N SER A 511 -15.61 4.93 -32.02
CA SER A 511 -16.41 3.88 -32.67
C SER A 511 -17.24 3.10 -31.65
N ILE A 512 -16.66 2.75 -30.51
CA ILE A 512 -17.34 2.00 -29.44
C ILE A 512 -18.50 2.83 -28.87
N LEU A 513 -18.28 4.11 -28.58
CA LEU A 513 -19.33 5.02 -28.10
C LEU A 513 -20.50 5.09 -29.08
N LEU A 514 -20.22 5.25 -30.39
CA LEU A 514 -21.24 5.26 -31.42
C LEU A 514 -22.00 3.94 -31.50
N VAL A 515 -21.32 2.79 -31.41
CA VAL A 515 -21.97 1.48 -31.42
C VAL A 515 -22.88 1.33 -30.17
N CYS A 516 -22.37 1.64 -28.99
CA CYS A 516 -23.14 1.54 -27.74
C CYS A 516 -24.41 2.40 -27.74
N LEU A 517 -24.38 3.57 -28.39
CA LEU A 517 -25.55 4.45 -28.51
C LEU A 517 -26.47 4.04 -29.68
N SER A 518 -25.91 3.71 -30.83
CA SER A 518 -26.67 3.42 -32.05
C SER A 518 -27.40 2.09 -32.01
N LEU A 519 -26.88 1.06 -31.33
CA LEU A 519 -27.53 -0.25 -31.22
C LEU A 519 -28.91 -0.18 -30.52
N PRO A 520 -29.06 0.36 -29.30
CA PRO A 520 -30.38 0.46 -28.66
C PRO A 520 -31.31 1.41 -29.44
N LEU A 521 -30.81 2.55 -29.93
CA LEU A 521 -31.61 3.49 -30.72
C LEU A 521 -32.12 2.86 -32.02
N SER A 522 -31.27 2.10 -32.71
CA SER A 522 -31.66 1.40 -33.94
C SER A 522 -32.64 0.27 -33.66
N ALA A 523 -32.45 -0.51 -32.60
CA ALA A 523 -33.43 -1.53 -32.19
C ALA A 523 -34.81 -0.90 -31.92
N MET A 524 -34.86 0.25 -31.25
CA MET A 524 -36.09 1.00 -31.03
C MET A 524 -36.70 1.51 -32.33
N LEU A 525 -35.89 2.11 -33.22
CA LEU A 525 -36.36 2.60 -34.52
C LEU A 525 -36.89 1.47 -35.41
N VAL A 526 -36.17 0.35 -35.49
CA VAL A 526 -36.60 -0.84 -36.23
C VAL A 526 -37.89 -1.40 -35.63
N GLY A 527 -38.02 -1.45 -34.31
CA GLY A 527 -39.25 -1.86 -33.64
C GLY A 527 -40.43 -0.96 -34.00
N VAL A 528 -40.23 0.36 -34.01
CA VAL A 528 -41.24 1.34 -34.42
C VAL A 528 -41.61 1.17 -35.89
N ILE A 529 -40.63 1.04 -36.79
CA ILE A 529 -40.86 0.83 -38.23
C ILE A 529 -41.62 -0.48 -38.46
N TRP A 530 -41.21 -1.56 -37.79
CA TRP A 530 -41.85 -2.87 -37.85
C TRP A 530 -43.30 -2.83 -37.37
N SER A 531 -43.58 -2.08 -36.29
CA SER A 531 -44.94 -1.92 -35.76
C SER A 531 -45.90 -1.24 -36.75
N ARG A 532 -45.37 -0.40 -37.64
CA ARG A 532 -46.13 0.33 -38.68
C ARG A 532 -46.25 -0.42 -40.01
N GLN A 533 -45.61 -1.59 -40.17
CA GLN A 533 -45.71 -2.37 -41.41
C GLN A 533 -47.10 -3.00 -41.59
N PRO A 534 -47.57 -3.16 -42.85
CA PRO A 534 -48.82 -3.85 -43.14
C PRO A 534 -48.85 -5.27 -42.57
N ILE A 535 -50.04 -5.73 -42.16
CA ILE A 535 -50.26 -7.07 -41.59
C ILE A 535 -49.77 -8.18 -42.55
N GLN A 536 -49.84 -7.96 -43.86
CA GLN A 536 -49.34 -8.87 -44.89
C GLN A 536 -47.83 -9.15 -44.78
N VAL A 537 -47.03 -8.15 -44.39
CA VAL A 537 -45.58 -8.27 -44.22
C VAL A 537 -45.26 -8.91 -42.88
N ARG A 538 -45.95 -8.47 -41.82
CA ARG A 538 -45.78 -9.04 -40.47
C ARG A 538 -46.22 -10.50 -40.39
N GLY A 539 -47.27 -10.88 -41.12
CA GLY A 539 -47.83 -12.23 -41.16
C GLY A 539 -46.96 -13.25 -41.90
N ARG A 540 -45.89 -12.84 -42.59
CA ARG A 540 -44.88 -13.75 -43.16
C ARG A 540 -43.99 -14.39 -42.10
N PHE A 541 -43.93 -13.81 -40.90
CA PHE A 541 -43.12 -14.30 -39.80
C PHE A 541 -44.02 -14.85 -38.70
N GLU A 542 -43.72 -16.06 -38.23
CA GLU A 542 -44.38 -16.62 -37.04
C GLU A 542 -44.08 -15.76 -35.81
N GLY A 543 -45.04 -15.63 -34.91
CA GLY A 543 -44.89 -14.84 -33.68
C GLY A 543 -43.71 -15.32 -32.83
N GLY A 544 -42.81 -14.42 -32.47
CA GLY A 544 -41.55 -14.73 -31.77
C GLY A 544 -40.32 -14.87 -32.69
N ARG A 545 -40.47 -14.83 -34.02
CA ARG A 545 -39.35 -14.84 -34.98
C ARG A 545 -38.97 -13.45 -35.50
N GLU A 546 -39.49 -12.38 -34.90
CA GLU A 546 -39.22 -10.99 -35.30
C GLU A 546 -37.73 -10.60 -35.18
N TRP A 547 -36.98 -11.31 -34.32
CA TRP A 547 -35.54 -11.14 -34.18
C TRP A 547 -34.77 -11.39 -35.49
N MET A 548 -35.29 -12.22 -36.40
CA MET A 548 -34.64 -12.49 -37.70
C MET A 548 -34.58 -11.26 -38.60
N VAL A 549 -35.52 -10.33 -38.44
CA VAL A 549 -35.52 -9.05 -39.15
C VAL A 549 -34.70 -8.01 -38.38
N MET A 550 -34.79 -8.01 -37.05
CA MET A 550 -34.08 -7.04 -36.22
C MET A 550 -32.57 -7.23 -36.25
N VAL A 551 -32.07 -8.47 -36.12
CA VAL A 551 -30.64 -8.74 -35.97
C VAL A 551 -29.80 -8.26 -37.17
N PRO A 552 -30.14 -8.58 -38.44
CA PRO A 552 -29.36 -8.09 -39.58
C PRO A 552 -29.30 -6.57 -39.67
N VAL A 553 -30.40 -5.88 -39.35
CA VAL A 553 -30.46 -4.41 -39.39
C VAL A 553 -29.63 -3.80 -38.27
N VAL A 554 -29.71 -4.36 -37.05
CA VAL A 554 -28.92 -3.92 -35.91
C VAL A 554 -27.42 -4.16 -36.15
N LEU A 555 -27.05 -5.30 -36.73
CA LEU A 555 -25.66 -5.61 -37.12
C LEU A 555 -25.15 -4.64 -38.19
N LEU A 556 -25.96 -4.34 -39.21
CA LEU A 556 -25.61 -3.38 -40.25
C LEU A 556 -25.40 -1.98 -39.66
N ILE A 557 -26.30 -1.53 -38.78
CA ILE A 557 -26.17 -0.21 -38.14
C ILE A 557 -24.96 -0.16 -37.20
N GLY A 558 -24.71 -1.23 -36.45
CA GLY A 558 -23.50 -1.35 -35.64
C GLY A 558 -22.23 -1.28 -36.48
N TRP A 559 -22.20 -1.96 -37.63
CA TRP A 559 -21.07 -1.89 -38.57
C TRP A 559 -20.88 -0.48 -39.16
N LEU A 560 -21.97 0.18 -39.56
CA LEU A 560 -21.92 1.58 -40.04
C LEU A 560 -21.44 2.53 -38.93
N ALA A 561 -21.91 2.37 -37.70
CA ALA A 561 -21.48 3.16 -36.55
C ALA A 561 -20.00 2.94 -36.23
N TRP A 562 -19.51 1.70 -36.34
CA TRP A 562 -18.10 1.37 -36.18
C TRP A 562 -17.23 2.09 -37.21
N MET A 563 -17.64 2.08 -38.49
CA MET A 563 -16.95 2.79 -39.58
C MET A 563 -17.05 4.32 -39.45
N ALA A 564 -18.10 4.84 -38.85
CA ALA A 564 -18.30 6.27 -38.63
C ALA A 564 -17.45 6.84 -37.47
N GLY A 565 -16.93 6.00 -36.57
CA GLY A 565 -16.13 6.45 -35.42
C GLY A 565 -14.92 7.33 -35.76
N PRO A 566 -14.07 6.98 -36.75
CA PRO A 566 -12.98 7.86 -37.18
C PRO A 566 -13.45 9.20 -37.75
N LEU A 567 -14.67 9.28 -38.28
CA LEU A 567 -15.25 10.56 -38.73
C LEU A 567 -15.66 11.41 -37.52
N LEU A 568 -16.23 10.78 -36.49
CA LEU A 568 -16.54 11.44 -35.22
C LEU A 568 -15.27 11.95 -34.53
N GLU A 569 -14.19 11.15 -34.54
CA GLU A 569 -12.91 11.52 -33.97
C GLU A 569 -12.33 12.78 -34.60
N LYS A 570 -12.32 12.84 -35.94
CA LYS A 570 -11.92 14.02 -36.70
C LYS A 570 -12.79 15.24 -36.44
N ALA A 571 -14.06 15.04 -36.14
CA ALA A 571 -15.01 16.14 -35.95
C ALA A 571 -15.02 16.71 -34.53
N VAL A 572 -14.80 15.89 -33.51
CA VAL A 572 -15.06 16.25 -32.11
C VAL A 572 -13.81 16.19 -31.22
N PHE A 573 -12.92 15.21 -31.44
CA PHE A 573 -11.82 14.91 -30.53
C PHE A 573 -10.49 15.43 -31.10
N ILE A 574 -10.35 16.76 -31.12
CA ILE A 574 -9.19 17.46 -31.66
C ILE A 574 -8.24 17.86 -30.53
N TYR A 575 -7.06 17.26 -30.52
CA TYR A 575 -5.93 17.64 -29.67
C TYR A 575 -5.18 18.82 -30.27
N LYS A 576 -4.87 19.82 -29.44
CA LYS A 576 -4.07 20.99 -29.84
C LYS A 576 -2.68 20.90 -29.24
N GLU A 577 -1.68 20.72 -30.09
CA GLU A 577 -0.28 20.61 -29.67
C GLU A 577 0.22 21.94 -29.09
N PRO A 578 0.65 22.00 -27.81
CA PRO A 578 0.98 23.26 -27.13
C PRO A 578 2.14 24.05 -27.76
N GLU A 579 3.10 23.35 -28.37
CA GLU A 579 4.32 23.96 -28.93
C GLU A 579 4.17 24.38 -30.39
N SER A 580 3.42 23.61 -31.20
CA SER A 580 3.33 23.80 -32.66
C SER A 580 2.00 24.42 -33.11
N GLY A 581 0.97 24.43 -32.25
CA GLY A 581 -0.39 24.82 -32.60
C GLY A 581 -1.09 23.85 -33.57
N ARG A 582 -0.48 22.70 -33.88
CA ARG A 582 -1.04 21.70 -34.80
C ARG A 582 -2.24 21.01 -34.17
N GLU A 583 -3.28 20.84 -34.97
CA GLU A 583 -4.48 20.09 -34.61
C GLU A 583 -4.35 18.63 -35.06
N ILE A 584 -4.46 17.70 -34.11
CA ILE A 584 -4.39 16.26 -34.34
C ILE A 584 -5.70 15.64 -33.84
N ALA A 585 -6.39 14.88 -34.69
CA ALA A 585 -7.58 14.15 -34.27
C ALA A 585 -7.19 12.79 -33.67
N ASP A 586 -7.04 12.74 -32.35
CA ASP A 586 -6.74 11.51 -31.61
C ASP A 586 -7.40 11.59 -30.22
N PHE A 587 -8.35 10.69 -29.96
CA PHE A 587 -9.06 10.64 -28.68
C PHE A 587 -8.12 10.43 -27.49
N ARG A 588 -7.05 9.67 -27.66
CA ARG A 588 -6.11 9.30 -26.59
C ARG A 588 -5.30 10.49 -26.11
N LEU A 589 -4.99 11.42 -27.02
CA LEU A 589 -4.30 12.68 -26.71
C LEU A 589 -5.28 13.76 -26.24
N TRP A 590 -6.48 13.80 -26.83
CA TRP A 590 -7.52 14.74 -26.44
C TRP A 590 -8.00 14.51 -24.99
N TRP A 591 -8.16 13.25 -24.57
CA TRP A 591 -8.72 12.92 -23.25
C TRP A 591 -7.92 13.50 -22.07
N PRO A 592 -6.59 13.28 -21.96
CA PRO A 592 -5.79 13.89 -20.90
C PRO A 592 -5.76 15.42 -20.99
N GLN A 593 -5.71 15.99 -22.20
CA GLN A 593 -5.75 17.45 -22.37
C GLN A 593 -7.08 18.07 -21.91
N ALA A 594 -8.21 17.39 -22.16
CA ALA A 594 -9.54 17.89 -21.84
C ALA A 594 -9.94 17.65 -20.38
N THR A 595 -9.50 16.53 -19.79
CA THR A 595 -9.97 16.08 -18.46
C THR A 595 -8.90 16.11 -17.38
N GLY A 596 -7.62 16.18 -17.74
CA GLY A 596 -6.50 16.01 -16.82
C GLY A 596 -6.28 14.57 -16.35
N LEU A 597 -7.07 13.59 -16.83
CA LEU A 597 -7.01 12.19 -16.40
C LEU A 597 -6.16 11.34 -17.36
N SER A 598 -5.54 10.29 -16.84
CA SER A 598 -4.71 9.38 -17.64
C SER A 598 -5.52 8.59 -18.68
N PHE A 599 -4.84 8.12 -19.73
CA PHE A 599 -5.38 7.17 -20.69
C PHE A 599 -4.37 6.03 -20.87
N ASP A 600 -4.73 4.84 -20.37
CA ASP A 600 -3.90 3.64 -20.47
C ASP A 600 -4.49 2.69 -21.51
N GLN A 601 -3.65 1.99 -22.29
CA GLN A 601 -4.11 0.94 -23.22
C GLN A 601 -4.83 -0.19 -22.46
N ARG A 602 -4.23 -0.64 -21.36
CA ARG A 602 -4.81 -1.65 -20.46
C ARG A 602 -5.57 -0.95 -19.34
N ASN A 603 -6.88 -0.85 -19.52
CA ASN A 603 -7.72 -0.02 -18.66
C ASN A 603 -8.99 -0.72 -18.19
N SER A 604 -9.77 0.03 -17.40
CA SER A 604 -11.00 -0.46 -16.77
C SER A 604 -12.13 -0.72 -17.76
N LEU A 605 -12.18 -0.04 -18.92
CA LEU A 605 -13.13 -0.33 -19.98
C LEU A 605 -12.93 -1.72 -20.56
N VAL A 606 -11.68 -2.07 -20.90
CA VAL A 606 -11.32 -3.40 -21.45
C VAL A 606 -11.76 -4.50 -20.48
N VAL A 607 -11.47 -4.30 -19.20
CA VAL A 607 -11.76 -5.28 -18.15
C VAL A 607 -13.25 -5.34 -17.86
N GLY A 608 -13.96 -4.21 -17.84
CA GLY A 608 -15.42 -4.18 -17.72
C GLY A 608 -16.09 -4.98 -18.84
N PHE A 609 -15.62 -4.86 -20.08
CA PHE A 609 -16.15 -5.63 -21.21
C PHE A 609 -15.90 -7.13 -21.05
N MET A 610 -14.64 -7.54 -20.81
CA MET A 610 -14.27 -8.95 -20.74
C MET A 610 -14.82 -9.65 -19.50
N MET A 611 -14.76 -9.00 -18.34
CA MET A 611 -15.36 -9.50 -17.10
C MET A 611 -16.89 -9.52 -17.23
N GLY A 612 -17.49 -8.50 -17.83
CA GLY A 612 -18.93 -8.48 -18.13
C GLY A 612 -19.34 -9.66 -19.00
N PHE A 613 -18.58 -9.96 -20.07
CA PHE A 613 -18.75 -11.15 -20.90
C PHE A 613 -18.70 -12.44 -20.08
N ALA A 614 -17.75 -12.57 -19.16
CA ALA A 614 -17.62 -13.76 -18.29
C ALA A 614 -18.74 -13.90 -17.23
N VAL A 615 -19.45 -12.81 -16.91
CA VAL A 615 -20.52 -12.77 -15.89
C VAL A 615 -21.91 -12.91 -16.52
N ILE A 616 -22.09 -12.50 -17.77
CA ILE A 616 -23.36 -12.57 -18.52
C ILE A 616 -24.04 -13.95 -18.40
N PRO A 617 -23.36 -15.09 -18.63
CA PRO A 617 -24.01 -16.41 -18.59
C PRO A 617 -24.60 -16.76 -17.23
N VAL A 618 -23.90 -16.40 -16.15
CA VAL A 618 -24.32 -16.70 -14.78
C VAL A 618 -25.60 -15.92 -14.44
N ILE A 619 -25.62 -14.61 -14.77
CA ILE A 619 -26.82 -13.79 -14.56
C ILE A 619 -27.97 -14.28 -15.44
N PHE A 620 -27.70 -14.55 -16.72
CA PHE A 620 -28.70 -14.97 -17.69
C PHE A 620 -29.38 -16.27 -17.27
N THR A 621 -28.62 -17.34 -17.01
CA THR A 621 -29.17 -18.67 -16.76
C THR A 621 -30.06 -18.68 -15.52
N ILE A 622 -29.60 -18.06 -14.43
CA ILE A 622 -30.35 -18.01 -13.17
C ILE A 622 -31.59 -17.10 -13.29
N ALA A 623 -31.48 -15.96 -13.99
CA ALA A 623 -32.63 -15.08 -14.21
C ALA A 623 -33.66 -15.74 -15.15
N GLU A 624 -33.22 -16.43 -16.20
CA GLU A 624 -34.09 -17.17 -17.13
C GLU A 624 -34.84 -18.28 -16.41
N ASP A 625 -34.17 -19.06 -15.54
CA ASP A 625 -34.81 -20.07 -14.71
C ASP A 625 -35.86 -19.47 -13.79
N ALA A 626 -35.55 -18.34 -13.13
CA ALA A 626 -36.51 -17.66 -12.26
C ALA A 626 -37.76 -17.17 -13.02
N LEU A 627 -37.56 -16.63 -14.23
CA LEU A 627 -38.62 -16.13 -15.10
C LEU A 627 -39.47 -17.27 -15.69
N SER A 628 -38.84 -18.36 -16.13
CA SER A 628 -39.51 -19.51 -16.76
C SER A 628 -40.26 -20.39 -15.75
N ASN A 629 -39.92 -20.33 -14.47
CA ASN A 629 -40.60 -21.06 -13.39
C ASN A 629 -41.85 -20.34 -12.85
N VAL A 630 -42.19 -19.14 -13.34
CA VAL A 630 -43.43 -18.46 -12.97
C VAL A 630 -44.64 -19.34 -13.36
N PRO A 631 -45.60 -19.60 -12.44
CA PRO A 631 -46.74 -20.47 -12.72
C PRO A 631 -47.50 -20.07 -13.98
N LYS A 632 -47.63 -21.02 -14.92
CA LYS A 632 -48.34 -20.80 -16.19
C LYS A 632 -49.81 -20.41 -16.00
N THR A 633 -50.41 -20.77 -14.87
CA THR A 633 -51.78 -20.37 -14.50
C THR A 633 -51.91 -18.86 -14.34
N LEU A 634 -50.92 -18.20 -13.74
CA LEU A 634 -50.93 -16.74 -13.54
C LEU A 634 -50.74 -16.01 -14.88
N THR A 635 -49.87 -16.51 -15.75
CA THR A 635 -49.63 -15.91 -17.06
C THR A 635 -50.83 -16.12 -17.99
N ALA A 636 -51.46 -17.29 -17.97
CA ALA A 636 -52.67 -17.58 -18.72
C ALA A 636 -53.88 -16.75 -18.21
N ALA A 637 -54.04 -16.60 -16.89
CA ALA A 637 -55.11 -15.78 -16.31
C ALA A 637 -54.98 -14.31 -16.71
N SER A 638 -53.77 -13.75 -16.64
CA SER A 638 -53.51 -12.37 -17.08
C SER A 638 -53.78 -12.19 -18.58
N ALA A 639 -53.34 -13.13 -19.42
CA ALA A 639 -53.64 -13.11 -20.85
C ALA A 639 -55.15 -13.22 -21.15
N ALA A 640 -55.90 -14.01 -20.39
CA ALA A 640 -57.36 -14.15 -20.54
C ALA A 640 -58.12 -12.86 -20.20
N LEU A 641 -57.56 -11.99 -19.35
CA LEU A 641 -58.08 -10.64 -19.07
C LEU A 641 -57.75 -9.62 -20.17
N GLY A 642 -57.19 -10.06 -21.30
CA GLY A 642 -56.83 -9.19 -22.43
C GLY A 642 -55.45 -8.52 -22.30
N ALA A 643 -54.63 -8.90 -21.32
CA ALA A 643 -53.28 -8.35 -21.19
C ALA A 643 -52.38 -8.81 -22.35
N SER A 644 -51.69 -7.85 -22.97
CA SER A 644 -50.64 -8.13 -23.95
C SER A 644 -49.44 -8.86 -23.31
N ARG A 645 -48.66 -9.59 -24.11
CA ARG A 645 -47.46 -10.31 -23.62
C ARG A 645 -46.51 -9.42 -22.83
N TRP A 646 -46.28 -8.17 -23.27
CA TRP A 646 -45.46 -7.21 -22.53
C TRP A 646 -46.08 -6.77 -21.21
N GLN A 647 -47.40 -6.56 -21.16
CA GLN A 647 -48.10 -6.28 -19.91
C GLN A 647 -47.97 -7.46 -18.94
N VAL A 648 -48.21 -8.71 -19.40
CA VAL A 648 -48.02 -9.92 -18.57
C VAL A 648 -46.60 -10.01 -18.01
N VAL A 649 -45.59 -9.72 -18.83
CA VAL A 649 -44.18 -9.70 -18.39
C VAL A 649 -43.96 -8.67 -17.29
N ARG A 650 -44.41 -7.45 -17.49
CA ARG A 650 -44.18 -6.33 -16.57
C ARG A 650 -44.97 -6.45 -15.27
N THR A 651 -46.22 -6.93 -15.32
CA THR A 651 -47.13 -6.92 -14.16
C THR A 651 -47.17 -8.23 -13.39
N VAL A 652 -46.85 -9.36 -14.03
CA VAL A 652 -46.92 -10.69 -13.41
C VAL A 652 -45.55 -11.35 -13.36
N ILE A 653 -44.89 -11.56 -14.50
CA ILE A 653 -43.68 -12.39 -14.56
C ILE A 653 -42.51 -11.74 -13.79
N ILE A 654 -42.18 -10.48 -14.08
CA ILE A 654 -41.05 -9.80 -13.42
C ILE A 654 -41.28 -9.67 -11.90
N PRO A 655 -42.45 -9.22 -11.40
CA PRO A 655 -42.69 -9.15 -9.96
C PRO A 655 -42.59 -10.52 -9.27
N VAL A 656 -43.19 -11.56 -9.83
CA VAL A 656 -43.16 -12.92 -9.23
C VAL A 656 -41.75 -13.51 -9.27
N ALA A 657 -40.99 -13.29 -10.34
CA ALA A 657 -39.62 -13.77 -10.49
C ALA A 657 -38.56 -12.90 -9.80
N SER A 658 -38.92 -11.71 -9.28
CA SER A 658 -37.97 -10.73 -8.77
C SER A 658 -37.00 -11.24 -7.70
N PRO A 659 -37.38 -12.16 -6.76
CA PRO A 659 -36.42 -12.71 -5.81
C PRO A 659 -35.35 -13.59 -6.49
N GLY A 660 -35.72 -14.29 -7.57
CA GLY A 660 -34.81 -15.11 -8.37
C GLY A 660 -33.92 -14.26 -9.28
N ILE A 661 -34.47 -13.23 -9.92
CA ILE A 661 -33.70 -12.24 -10.70
C ILE A 661 -32.64 -11.58 -9.80
N PHE A 662 -33.05 -11.11 -8.62
CA PHE A 662 -32.13 -10.51 -7.66
C PHE A 662 -31.04 -11.51 -7.24
N SER A 663 -31.38 -12.77 -7.00
CA SER A 663 -30.40 -13.82 -6.70
C SER A 663 -29.38 -14.00 -7.84
N ALA A 664 -29.83 -13.95 -9.10
CA ALA A 664 -28.95 -14.01 -10.27
C ALA A 664 -27.95 -12.84 -10.29
N LEU A 665 -28.41 -11.63 -9.99
CA LEU A 665 -27.54 -10.44 -9.95
C LEU A 665 -26.47 -10.56 -8.87
N MET A 666 -26.83 -11.11 -7.72
CA MET A 666 -25.93 -11.24 -6.58
C MET A 666 -24.86 -12.29 -6.82
N ILE A 667 -25.21 -13.41 -7.43
CA ILE A 667 -24.24 -14.44 -7.83
C ILE A 667 -23.29 -13.88 -8.91
N GLY A 668 -23.82 -13.11 -9.88
CA GLY A 668 -23.01 -12.42 -10.88
C GLY A 668 -22.05 -11.38 -10.28
N PHE A 669 -22.55 -10.58 -9.34
CA PHE A 669 -21.77 -9.60 -8.58
C PHE A 669 -20.63 -10.29 -7.80
N GLY A 670 -20.93 -11.34 -7.04
CA GLY A 670 -19.94 -12.09 -6.26
C GLY A 670 -18.84 -12.69 -7.14
N ARG A 671 -19.21 -13.20 -8.32
CA ARG A 671 -18.25 -13.68 -9.32
C ARG A 671 -17.36 -12.55 -9.85
N ALA A 672 -17.91 -11.37 -10.12
CA ALA A 672 -17.14 -10.22 -10.59
C ALA A 672 -16.14 -9.68 -9.55
N VAL A 673 -16.55 -9.59 -8.28
CA VAL A 673 -15.65 -9.15 -7.18
C VAL A 673 -14.47 -10.11 -7.00
N GLY A 674 -14.73 -11.41 -7.13
CA GLY A 674 -13.71 -12.46 -7.02
C GLY A 674 -12.89 -12.68 -8.29
N GLU A 675 -13.19 -11.99 -9.39
CA GLU A 675 -12.47 -12.20 -10.65
C GLU A 675 -11.01 -11.83 -10.48
N THR A 676 -10.13 -12.75 -10.86
CA THR A 676 -8.70 -12.68 -10.57
C THR A 676 -7.91 -12.64 -11.87
N MET A 677 -8.15 -13.58 -12.77
CA MET A 677 -7.27 -13.80 -13.92
C MET A 677 -7.54 -12.84 -15.07
N ILE A 678 -8.80 -12.45 -15.29
CA ILE A 678 -9.10 -11.39 -16.28
C ILE A 678 -8.44 -10.08 -15.85
N VAL A 679 -8.50 -9.76 -14.55
CA VAL A 679 -7.92 -8.52 -14.01
C VAL A 679 -6.40 -8.53 -14.16
N VAL A 680 -5.72 -9.55 -13.64
CA VAL A 680 -4.25 -9.66 -13.68
C VAL A 680 -3.69 -9.48 -15.09
N MET A 681 -4.40 -9.98 -16.10
CA MET A 681 -3.92 -9.95 -17.48
C MET A 681 -4.30 -8.69 -18.26
N ALA A 682 -5.39 -7.99 -17.88
CA ALA A 682 -5.98 -6.95 -18.73
C ALA A 682 -5.98 -5.52 -18.13
N THR A 683 -5.75 -5.32 -16.83
CA THR A 683 -5.86 -3.98 -16.20
C THR A 683 -4.55 -3.19 -16.09
N GLY A 684 -3.42 -3.76 -16.54
CA GLY A 684 -2.10 -3.15 -16.36
C GLY A 684 -1.56 -3.24 -14.92
N ASN A 685 -2.33 -3.76 -13.97
CA ASN A 685 -1.96 -3.97 -12.56
C ASN A 685 -1.51 -2.70 -11.81
N THR A 686 -2.09 -1.54 -12.12
CA THR A 686 -1.78 -0.27 -11.46
C THR A 686 -2.73 0.00 -10.29
N PRO A 687 -2.26 0.08 -9.03
CA PRO A 687 -3.11 0.31 -7.86
C PRO A 687 -3.45 1.81 -7.71
N VAL A 688 -4.44 2.28 -8.47
CA VAL A 688 -4.93 3.68 -8.44
C VAL A 688 -6.31 3.78 -7.79
N THR A 689 -6.59 4.93 -7.16
CA THR A 689 -7.90 5.23 -6.53
C THR A 689 -8.86 6.00 -7.44
N GLU A 690 -8.40 6.49 -8.58
CA GLU A 690 -9.19 7.32 -9.49
C GLU A 690 -10.32 6.53 -10.19
N TRP A 691 -11.52 7.12 -10.22
CA TRP A 691 -12.70 6.60 -10.92
C TRP A 691 -12.70 6.98 -12.41
N ASN A 692 -11.60 6.70 -13.10
CA ASN A 692 -11.44 6.88 -14.53
C ASN A 692 -11.60 5.53 -15.27
N ILE A 693 -12.48 5.47 -16.27
CA ILE A 693 -12.73 4.25 -17.05
C ILE A 693 -11.53 3.88 -17.95
N PHE A 694 -10.70 4.87 -18.32
CA PHE A 694 -9.52 4.68 -19.16
C PHE A 694 -8.22 4.51 -18.38
N SER A 695 -8.26 4.47 -17.04
CA SER A 695 -7.10 4.09 -16.25
C SER A 695 -7.11 2.61 -15.87
N GLY A 696 -5.91 2.08 -15.61
CA GLY A 696 -5.71 0.75 -15.04
C GLY A 696 -6.36 0.57 -13.66
N MET A 697 -6.22 -0.63 -13.12
CA MET A 697 -6.58 -0.93 -11.72
C MET A 697 -5.84 -2.17 -11.22
N ARG A 698 -5.77 -2.33 -9.90
CA ARG A 698 -5.33 -3.57 -9.25
C ARG A 698 -6.35 -3.95 -8.20
N THR A 699 -6.87 -5.18 -8.26
CA THR A 699 -7.87 -5.67 -7.31
C THR A 699 -7.20 -6.40 -6.15
N LEU A 700 -7.92 -6.60 -5.04
CA LEU A 700 -7.44 -7.40 -3.92
C LEU A 700 -7.12 -8.84 -4.36
N SER A 701 -8.00 -9.44 -5.15
CA SER A 701 -7.84 -10.79 -5.70
C SER A 701 -6.59 -10.92 -6.56
N ALA A 702 -6.39 -9.99 -7.50
CA ALA A 702 -5.21 -9.93 -8.35
C ALA A 702 -3.93 -9.71 -7.54
N ASN A 703 -3.97 -8.81 -6.55
CA ASN A 703 -2.83 -8.51 -5.71
C ASN A 703 -2.34 -9.74 -4.93
N ILE A 704 -3.28 -10.44 -4.29
CA ILE A 704 -2.98 -11.66 -3.53
C ILE A 704 -2.41 -12.75 -4.45
N ALA A 705 -3.01 -12.94 -5.63
CA ALA A 705 -2.57 -13.98 -6.57
C ALA A 705 -1.15 -13.74 -7.11
N VAL A 706 -0.77 -12.48 -7.33
CA VAL A 706 0.54 -12.11 -7.89
C VAL A 706 1.62 -12.07 -6.81
N GLU A 707 1.36 -11.47 -5.66
CA GLU A 707 2.42 -11.17 -4.67
C GLU A 707 2.59 -12.26 -3.60
N LEU A 708 1.55 -13.06 -3.31
CA LEU A 708 1.65 -14.07 -2.25
C LEU A 708 2.72 -15.14 -2.51
N PRO A 709 2.93 -15.63 -3.75
CA PRO A 709 4.02 -16.55 -4.05
C PRO A 709 5.43 -15.96 -3.86
N GLU A 710 5.57 -14.64 -3.96
CA GLU A 710 6.85 -13.94 -3.86
C GLU A 710 7.14 -13.42 -2.43
N ALA A 711 6.10 -13.33 -1.59
CA ALA A 711 6.23 -12.81 -0.24
C ALA A 711 6.92 -13.80 0.72
N ALA A 712 7.99 -13.36 1.37
CA ALA A 712 8.71 -14.16 2.37
C ALA A 712 7.77 -14.53 3.55
N PRO A 713 7.66 -15.81 3.94
CA PRO A 713 6.80 -16.24 5.04
C PRO A 713 7.06 -15.47 6.33
N GLY A 714 5.99 -15.00 6.98
CA GLY A 714 6.06 -14.25 8.24
C GLY A 714 6.49 -12.79 8.12
N SER A 715 6.89 -12.31 6.93
CA SER A 715 7.17 -10.89 6.68
C SER A 715 5.92 -10.02 6.81
N THR A 716 6.11 -8.71 7.03
CA THR A 716 4.99 -7.75 7.05
C THR A 716 4.19 -7.78 5.75
N HIS A 717 4.89 -7.89 4.61
CA HIS A 717 4.25 -8.00 3.30
C HIS A 717 3.36 -9.23 3.20
N TYR A 718 3.87 -10.41 3.57
CA TYR A 718 3.11 -11.67 3.59
C TYR A 718 1.85 -11.56 4.43
N ARG A 719 1.97 -11.11 5.68
CA ARG A 719 0.82 -10.93 6.59
C ARG A 719 -0.18 -9.91 6.05
N THR A 720 0.30 -8.84 5.40
CA THR A 720 -0.57 -7.81 4.79
C THR A 720 -1.42 -8.39 3.65
N LEU A 721 -0.91 -9.35 2.88
CA LEU A 721 -1.69 -10.05 1.87
C LEU A 721 -2.82 -10.89 2.49
N PHE A 722 -2.57 -11.52 3.65
CA PHE A 722 -3.64 -12.17 4.42
C PHE A 722 -4.68 -11.18 4.94
N LEU A 723 -4.25 -9.99 5.38
CA LEU A 723 -5.17 -8.90 5.71
C LEU A 723 -6.02 -8.51 4.50
N GLY A 724 -5.41 -8.40 3.32
CA GLY A 724 -6.12 -8.20 2.05
C GLY A 724 -7.15 -9.28 1.78
N ALA A 725 -6.83 -10.55 2.04
CA ALA A 725 -7.75 -11.68 1.90
C ALA A 725 -8.92 -11.59 2.90
N LEU A 726 -8.66 -11.21 4.15
CA LEU A 726 -9.70 -10.96 5.15
C LEU A 726 -10.61 -9.80 4.72
N VAL A 727 -10.05 -8.71 4.20
CA VAL A 727 -10.82 -7.57 3.70
C VAL A 727 -11.70 -7.98 2.51
N LEU A 728 -11.17 -8.76 1.56
CA LEU A 728 -11.96 -9.29 0.44
C LEU A 728 -13.08 -10.21 0.92
N PHE A 729 -12.80 -11.07 1.90
CA PHE A 729 -13.80 -11.92 2.54
C PHE A 729 -14.88 -11.08 3.23
N MET A 730 -14.51 -10.06 4.02
CA MET A 730 -15.46 -9.18 4.69
C MET A 730 -16.30 -8.39 3.69
N LEU A 731 -15.70 -7.87 2.62
CA LEU A 731 -16.40 -7.18 1.55
C LEU A 731 -17.46 -8.09 0.91
N THR A 732 -17.07 -9.30 0.50
CA THR A 732 -17.99 -10.26 -0.11
C THR A 732 -19.06 -10.74 0.87
N PHE A 733 -18.70 -10.97 2.14
CA PHE A 733 -19.63 -11.36 3.19
C PHE A 733 -20.69 -10.29 3.48
N ILE A 734 -20.27 -9.03 3.65
CA ILE A 734 -21.18 -7.91 3.89
C ILE A 734 -22.15 -7.76 2.71
N LEU A 735 -21.63 -7.76 1.49
CA LEU A 735 -22.44 -7.59 0.29
C LEU A 735 -23.42 -8.74 0.09
N ASN A 736 -22.98 -9.98 0.27
CA ASN A 736 -23.86 -11.16 0.22
C ASN A 736 -24.89 -11.16 1.34
N SER A 737 -24.56 -10.64 2.52
CA SER A 737 -25.51 -10.52 3.63
C SER A 737 -26.58 -9.47 3.35
N VAL A 738 -26.18 -8.28 2.88
CA VAL A 738 -27.12 -7.23 2.44
C VAL A 738 -28.04 -7.75 1.34
N ALA A 739 -27.46 -8.47 0.38
CA ALA A 739 -28.19 -9.13 -0.68
C ALA A 739 -29.26 -10.11 -0.16
N GLU A 740 -28.87 -11.02 0.73
CA GLU A 740 -29.81 -12.00 1.28
C GLU A 740 -30.96 -11.33 2.03
N VAL A 741 -30.67 -10.29 2.81
CA VAL A 741 -31.68 -9.49 3.51
C VAL A 741 -32.64 -8.82 2.52
N MET A 742 -32.13 -8.26 1.42
CA MET A 742 -32.96 -7.67 0.37
C MET A 742 -33.84 -8.73 -0.32
N ARG A 743 -33.27 -9.92 -0.61
CA ARG A 743 -34.00 -11.04 -1.22
C ARG A 743 -35.18 -11.49 -0.35
N GLN A 744 -34.96 -11.62 0.96
CA GLN A 744 -36.01 -12.01 1.90
C GLN A 744 -37.15 -10.99 1.92
N ARG A 745 -36.83 -9.69 2.00
CA ARG A 745 -37.84 -8.62 1.93
C ARG A 745 -38.64 -8.65 0.64
N LEU A 746 -38.00 -8.87 -0.51
CA LEU A 746 -38.69 -8.98 -1.80
C LEU A 746 -39.60 -10.21 -1.87
N ARG A 747 -39.14 -11.35 -1.34
CA ARG A 747 -39.95 -12.57 -1.26
C ARG A 747 -41.18 -12.39 -0.37
N GLU A 748 -41.04 -11.72 0.77
CA GLU A 748 -42.16 -11.43 1.66
C GLU A 748 -43.18 -10.48 1.01
N LYS A 749 -42.70 -9.41 0.35
CA LYS A 749 -43.57 -8.46 -0.36
C LYS A 749 -44.35 -9.11 -1.51
N ASN A 750 -43.75 -10.08 -2.18
CA ASN A 750 -44.32 -10.76 -3.35
C ASN A 750 -44.87 -12.16 -3.04
N LYS A 751 -45.04 -12.52 -1.75
CA LYS A 751 -45.80 -13.73 -1.36
C LYS A 751 -47.22 -13.55 -1.86
N LEU A 752 -47.57 -14.30 -2.91
CA LEU A 752 -48.95 -14.55 -3.29
C LEU A 752 -49.54 -15.46 -2.20
N VAL A 753 -50.57 -14.98 -1.50
CA VAL A 753 -51.36 -15.75 -0.53
C VAL A 753 -51.99 -16.95 -1.21
#